data_AF-A0A851W7Y0-F1
#
_entry.id   AF-A0A851W7Y0-F1
#
_cell.length_a   1.000
_cell.length_b   1.000
_cell.length_c   1.000
_cell.angle_alpha   90.00
_cell.angle_beta   90.00
_cell.angle_gamma   90.00
#
_symmetry.space_group_name_H-M   'P 1'
#
loop_
_entity.id
_entity.type
_entity.pdbx_description
1 polymer ?
#
loop_
_entity_poly.entity_id
_entity_poly.type
_entity_poly.pdbx_seq_one_letter_code
_entity_poly.pdbx_strand_id
1 'polypeptide(L)'
;MTRECAVLLPGVCAALADPRQPGLDDTCLEKLLDWFRSLTWFDPTVELLQDNPCLTELITSVLALPDPSPSILSFTLQLAGILASSESRFQHLQEKLLGRLFGQEGPRGGAAWEDASVRSGWVKGVHSMVHHQPALHFLCSTGGMDVIFALQGDPSLFVASAASQLLVHILTSSLESETLKALSAKDCDWPVCAQMIVKHIEESLQSSSASHIEQSLKLLNSLFSSYFGSCYAAWTEVLWLDVAKQIESFLLEETVQAQPVLANLLLNVARSPVFCGSEGSFWALITSALEHLTPVQAGPLAVGLLKLCKCPQDVRIQALTVLLQPMDCILRAASQPLEYAGLLDESVSDPVTVESLLSSKTSCAGLLCQTLAHLEKLLSLKHLRVDLPCASLLRSLMTILQFCNGFLSPASPLGRTISQNLINCFRVQKSALDALAVLSEKKDCDTLIGSLFDVLLAYLHSPNTSPTVLKKTFQATSKWLVHLQELSCSNSQWQQTEKILEDVFLVLQKHLCSPCWEVRDSSLEFLTAMVKCLRDQKEFRQCLLSPEVLRLTENLLVDPESYVRASAVTAVGHLAFITCFAPESPATGNLYNKENTVAKLQEILSTDSEGFPRRAVISIFTTWLREGCTGQPEDTEQFVSRVIQTVEHDLDWEVRLGGLELVEVFCSQTICQLSQCPYAPVSSAVTSSTPQNELLQVFCRAKLFGFLFRSLCDCDKPVGQRACDVLIGLRGHFYSTSTLENPQEIEDSPAGRGIAWLQRTLRQGSLAQNFPTDGGDGVDFQDPGSMMLALGAIDLLELHDELNKSSDHVEESPQSLLQDILATVGTIEDNEVDCY
;
A
#
# COMPACT_ATOMS: atom_id res chain seq x y z
N MET A 1 -9.62 26.68 22.05
CA MET A 1 -10.41 25.65 22.76
C MET A 1 -11.88 26.08 22.79
N THR A 2 -12.84 25.16 22.69
CA THR A 2 -14.28 25.49 22.78
C THR A 2 -14.69 25.78 24.24
N ARG A 3 -15.79 26.52 24.42
CA ARG A 3 -16.27 26.89 25.76
C ARG A 3 -16.72 25.66 26.56
N GLU A 4 -17.32 24.70 25.88
CA GLU A 4 -17.81 23.45 26.45
C GLU A 4 -16.64 22.60 26.99
N CYS A 5 -15.57 22.44 26.22
CA CYS A 5 -14.35 21.75 26.66
C CYS A 5 -13.69 22.45 27.85
N ALA A 6 -13.65 23.79 27.86
CA ALA A 6 -13.07 24.58 28.96
C ALA A 6 -13.78 24.34 30.31
N VAL A 7 -15.10 24.08 30.27
CA VAL A 7 -15.90 23.80 31.47
C VAL A 7 -15.67 22.37 31.98
N LEU A 8 -15.46 21.40 31.08
CA LEU A 8 -15.30 19.99 31.43
C LEU A 8 -13.87 19.63 31.89
N LEU A 9 -12.87 20.30 31.31
CA LEU A 9 -11.45 20.01 31.52
C LEU A 9 -11.00 19.98 33.01
N PRO A 10 -11.41 20.92 33.88
CA PRO A 10 -11.03 20.87 35.30
C PRO A 10 -11.49 19.60 36.01
N GLY A 11 -12.68 19.08 35.67
CA GLY A 11 -13.19 17.82 36.23
C GLY A 11 -12.35 16.62 35.79
N VAL A 12 -11.95 16.59 34.51
CA VAL A 12 -11.08 15.54 33.96
C VAL A 12 -9.69 15.59 34.62
N CYS A 13 -9.11 16.79 34.78
CA CYS A 13 -7.85 16.96 35.48
C CYS A 13 -7.92 16.49 36.95
N ALA A 14 -9.01 16.80 37.65
CA ALA A 14 -9.19 16.33 39.04
C ALA A 14 -9.31 14.81 39.11
N ALA A 15 -10.03 14.19 38.16
CA ALA A 15 -10.16 12.74 38.07
C ALA A 15 -8.83 12.03 37.80
N LEU A 16 -8.04 12.55 36.85
CA LEU A 16 -6.71 12.03 36.52
C LEU A 16 -5.72 12.12 37.71
N ALA A 17 -5.90 13.12 38.58
CA ALA A 17 -5.05 13.33 39.76
C ALA A 17 -5.46 12.50 40.98
N ASP A 18 -6.66 11.90 41.01
CA ASP A 18 -7.17 11.14 42.17
C ASP A 18 -6.72 9.67 42.11
N PRO A 19 -5.84 9.20 43.01
CA PRO A 19 -5.34 7.82 43.01
C PRO A 19 -6.41 6.78 43.35
N ARG A 20 -7.61 7.21 43.78
CA ARG A 20 -8.73 6.32 44.11
C ARG A 20 -9.60 5.97 42.91
N GLN A 21 -9.44 6.69 41.80
CA GLN A 21 -10.20 6.45 40.57
C GLN A 21 -9.61 5.26 39.81
N PRO A 22 -10.44 4.45 39.12
CA PRO A 22 -9.96 3.38 38.28
C PRO A 22 -9.08 3.96 37.17
N GLY A 23 -8.03 3.22 36.80
CA GLY A 23 -7.13 3.65 35.73
C GLY A 23 -7.90 3.88 34.43
N LEU A 24 -7.74 5.06 33.83
CA LEU A 24 -8.29 5.35 32.50
C LEU A 24 -7.56 4.50 31.45
N ASP A 25 -8.31 4.11 30.43
CA ASP A 25 -7.76 3.38 29.28
C ASP A 25 -6.71 4.22 28.54
N ASP A 26 -5.62 3.59 28.12
CA ASP A 26 -4.49 4.25 27.45
C ASP A 26 -4.93 4.94 26.14
N THR A 27 -5.96 4.42 25.47
CA THR A 27 -6.54 5.03 24.27
C THR A 27 -7.13 6.42 24.57
N CYS A 28 -7.78 6.59 25.72
CA CYS A 28 -8.36 7.88 26.12
C CYS A 28 -7.26 8.91 26.41
N LEU A 29 -6.19 8.47 27.07
CA LEU A 29 -5.03 9.31 27.39
C LEU A 29 -4.30 9.76 26.11
N GLU A 30 -4.07 8.88 25.14
CA GLU A 30 -3.43 9.26 23.87
C GLU A 30 -4.33 10.19 23.04
N LYS A 31 -5.66 9.96 22.97
CA LYS A 31 -6.60 10.89 22.33
C LYS A 31 -6.58 12.29 22.97
N LEU A 32 -6.47 12.37 24.30
CA LEU A 32 -6.31 13.65 25.00
C LEU A 32 -4.99 14.35 24.63
N LEU A 33 -3.88 13.61 24.56
CA LEU A 33 -2.59 14.16 24.15
C LEU A 33 -2.65 14.71 22.71
N ASP A 34 -3.29 14.01 21.78
CA ASP A 34 -3.49 14.48 20.41
C ASP A 34 -4.32 15.76 20.34
N TRP A 35 -5.37 15.84 21.15
CA TRP A 35 -6.15 17.08 21.28
C TRP A 35 -5.31 18.25 21.79
N PHE A 36 -4.47 18.05 22.83
CA PHE A 36 -3.58 19.10 23.33
C PHE A 36 -2.48 19.48 22.33
N ARG A 37 -1.96 18.54 21.53
CA ARG A 37 -1.02 18.85 20.43
C ARG A 37 -1.70 19.78 19.41
N SER A 38 -2.94 19.51 19.05
CA SER A 38 -3.72 20.37 18.15
C SER A 38 -3.91 21.77 18.74
N LEU A 39 -4.32 21.87 20.02
CA LEU A 39 -4.51 23.17 20.68
C LEU A 39 -3.23 24.00 20.75
N THR A 40 -2.11 23.36 21.11
CA THR A 40 -0.81 24.04 21.28
C THR A 40 -0.20 24.50 19.96
N TRP A 41 -0.61 23.90 18.84
CA TRP A 41 -0.25 24.33 17.48
C TRP A 41 -0.98 25.60 17.04
N PHE A 42 -2.28 25.71 17.34
CA PHE A 42 -3.08 26.89 16.95
C PHE A 42 -2.94 28.08 17.91
N ASP A 43 -2.59 27.83 19.17
CA ASP A 43 -2.29 28.87 20.16
C ASP A 43 -0.88 28.67 20.75
N PRO A 44 0.14 29.40 20.26
CA PRO A 44 1.50 29.31 20.76
C PRO A 44 1.76 30.17 22.01
N THR A 45 0.77 30.98 22.44
CA THR A 45 0.91 31.93 23.54
C THR A 45 0.72 31.26 24.90
N VAL A 46 0.87 32.03 25.99
CA VAL A 46 0.66 31.54 27.36
C VAL A 46 -0.84 31.53 27.72
N GLU A 47 -1.72 32.02 26.86
CA GLU A 47 -3.17 32.14 27.10
C GLU A 47 -3.80 30.79 27.45
N LEU A 48 -3.44 29.71 26.72
CA LEU A 48 -3.90 28.35 27.06
C LEU A 48 -3.66 27.95 28.53
N LEU A 49 -2.49 28.28 29.09
CA LEU A 49 -2.13 27.96 30.48
C LEU A 49 -2.77 28.93 31.49
N GLN A 50 -2.92 30.20 31.12
CA GLN A 50 -3.56 31.20 31.98
C GLN A 50 -5.06 30.96 32.11
N ASP A 51 -5.71 30.57 31.02
CA ASP A 51 -7.14 30.29 30.98
C ASP A 51 -7.49 28.94 31.61
N ASN A 52 -6.52 28.03 31.73
CA ASN A 52 -6.72 26.66 32.22
C ASN A 52 -5.70 26.28 33.31
N PRO A 53 -5.78 26.87 34.51
CA PRO A 53 -4.84 26.60 35.61
C PRO A 53 -4.85 25.12 36.04
N CYS A 54 -5.98 24.41 35.83
CA CYS A 54 -6.15 23.00 36.15
C CYS A 54 -5.10 22.08 35.51
N LEU A 55 -4.51 22.46 34.37
CA LEU A 55 -3.42 21.71 33.72
C LEU A 55 -2.14 21.73 34.57
N THR A 56 -1.79 22.87 35.12
CA THR A 56 -0.62 22.99 36.01
C THR A 56 -0.88 22.36 37.38
N GLU A 57 -2.11 22.43 37.87
CA GLU A 57 -2.56 21.77 39.11
C GLU A 57 -2.52 20.25 38.98
N LEU A 58 -2.95 19.69 37.84
CA LEU A 58 -2.84 18.26 37.54
C LEU A 58 -1.39 17.79 37.65
N ILE A 59 -0.47 18.45 36.93
CA ILE A 59 0.96 18.11 36.95
C ILE A 59 1.51 18.16 38.38
N THR A 60 1.17 19.22 39.12
CA THR A 60 1.63 19.40 40.51
C THR A 60 1.08 18.31 41.43
N SER A 61 -0.19 17.93 41.25
CA SER A 61 -0.87 16.93 42.06
C SER A 61 -0.30 15.54 41.82
N VAL A 62 -0.08 15.15 40.56
CA VAL A 62 0.55 13.86 40.21
C VAL A 62 1.98 13.77 40.76
N LEU A 63 2.75 14.86 40.70
CA LEU A 63 4.10 14.94 41.28
C LEU A 63 4.13 14.89 42.82
N ALA A 64 3.01 15.16 43.49
CA ALA A 64 2.90 15.09 44.94
C ALA A 64 2.48 13.69 45.43
N LEU A 65 2.05 12.80 44.54
CA LEU A 65 1.70 11.43 44.88
C LEU A 65 2.97 10.61 45.19
N PRO A 66 2.96 9.78 46.26
CA PRO A 66 4.10 8.93 46.59
C PRO A 66 4.33 7.83 45.54
N ASP A 67 3.25 7.23 45.02
CA ASP A 67 3.27 6.17 44.01
C ASP A 67 2.23 6.47 42.91
N PRO A 68 2.54 7.35 41.93
CA PRO A 68 1.63 7.63 40.82
C PRO A 68 1.53 6.42 39.87
N SER A 69 0.34 6.20 39.29
CA SER A 69 0.15 5.19 38.24
C SER A 69 1.10 5.43 37.07
N PRO A 70 1.79 4.40 36.53
CA PRO A 70 2.69 4.53 35.38
C PRO A 70 2.04 5.20 34.15
N SER A 71 0.79 4.85 33.83
CA SER A 71 0.06 5.44 32.69
C SER A 71 -0.23 6.92 32.88
N ILE A 72 -0.66 7.33 34.08
CA ILE A 72 -0.92 8.73 34.42
C ILE A 72 0.38 9.54 34.49
N LEU A 73 1.45 8.96 35.02
CA LEU A 73 2.76 9.61 35.03
C LEU A 73 3.30 9.78 33.61
N SER A 74 3.19 8.75 32.76
CA SER A 74 3.56 8.81 31.33
C SER A 74 2.77 9.90 30.61
N PHE A 75 1.44 9.94 30.79
CA PHE A 75 0.57 11.00 30.25
C PHE A 75 1.00 12.38 30.74
N THR A 76 1.30 12.53 32.04
CA THR A 76 1.70 13.81 32.64
C THR A 76 3.03 14.30 32.08
N LEU A 77 4.00 13.41 31.87
CA LEU A 77 5.29 13.73 31.22
C LEU A 77 5.08 14.19 29.78
N GLN A 78 4.26 13.48 29.01
CA GLN A 78 3.96 13.86 27.62
C GLN A 78 3.22 15.20 27.54
N LEU A 79 2.22 15.40 28.38
CA LEU A 79 1.45 16.64 28.47
C LEU A 79 2.34 17.83 28.83
N ALA A 80 3.20 17.69 29.83
CA ALA A 80 4.14 18.74 30.22
C ALA A 80 5.08 19.12 29.06
N GLY A 81 5.54 18.13 28.30
CA GLY A 81 6.33 18.34 27.09
C GLY A 81 5.59 19.12 26.00
N ILE A 82 4.34 18.72 25.71
CA ILE A 82 3.46 19.40 24.73
C ILE A 82 3.20 20.86 25.14
N LEU A 83 2.91 21.11 26.41
CA LEU A 83 2.69 22.46 26.93
C LEU A 83 3.97 23.31 26.89
N ALA A 84 5.14 22.68 27.01
CA ALA A 84 6.45 23.34 26.95
C ALA A 84 7.05 23.44 25.53
N SER A 85 6.26 23.14 24.49
CA SER A 85 6.68 23.18 23.08
C SER A 85 7.02 24.58 22.57
N SER A 86 6.48 25.65 23.17
CA SER A 86 6.81 27.03 22.84
C SER A 86 7.71 27.67 23.91
N GLU A 87 8.57 28.60 23.50
CA GLU A 87 9.54 29.24 24.39
C GLU A 87 8.88 29.97 25.57
N SER A 88 7.80 30.70 25.32
CA SER A 88 7.07 31.47 26.34
C SER A 88 6.44 30.57 27.42
N ARG A 89 5.80 29.47 27.00
CA ARG A 89 5.21 28.48 27.93
C ARG A 89 6.28 27.67 28.64
N PHE A 90 7.37 27.32 27.94
CA PHE A 90 8.52 26.67 28.54
C PHE A 90 9.08 27.51 29.70
N GLN A 91 9.36 28.80 29.48
CA GLN A 91 9.88 29.68 30.54
C GLN A 91 8.93 29.75 31.74
N HIS A 92 7.61 29.83 31.50
CA HIS A 92 6.61 29.82 32.57
C HIS A 92 6.60 28.51 33.38
N LEU A 93 6.74 27.37 32.72
CA LEU A 93 6.74 26.05 33.36
C LEU A 93 8.10 25.67 33.96
N GLN A 94 9.20 26.23 33.45
CA GLN A 94 10.57 25.92 33.88
C GLN A 94 10.80 26.32 35.35
N GLU A 95 10.30 27.49 35.76
CA GLU A 95 10.44 27.98 37.14
C GLU A 95 9.69 27.12 38.17
N LYS A 96 8.72 26.32 37.75
CA LYS A 96 7.77 25.65 38.66
C LYS A 96 7.76 24.12 38.59
N LEU A 97 7.88 23.53 37.39
CA LEU A 97 7.51 22.12 37.16
C LEU A 97 8.51 21.31 36.32
N LEU A 98 9.10 21.88 35.27
CA LEU A 98 9.92 21.08 34.34
C LEU A 98 11.17 20.49 34.99
N GLY A 99 11.81 21.21 35.91
CA GLY A 99 12.96 20.69 36.68
C GLY A 99 12.61 19.44 37.51
N ARG A 100 11.38 19.36 38.03
CA ARG A 100 10.89 18.22 38.83
C ARG A 100 10.42 17.04 37.99
N LEU A 101 10.13 17.24 36.69
CA LEU A 101 9.71 16.18 35.78
C LEU A 101 10.88 15.61 34.97
N PHE A 102 11.72 16.50 34.46
CA PHE A 102 12.76 16.16 33.48
C PHE A 102 14.18 16.34 34.01
N GLY A 103 14.36 16.99 35.17
CA GLY A 103 15.67 17.19 35.81
C GLY A 103 16.05 16.09 36.81
N GLN A 104 17.01 16.40 37.69
CA GLN A 104 17.58 15.43 38.65
C GLN A 104 16.56 14.94 39.70
N GLU A 105 15.56 15.76 40.03
CA GLU A 105 14.46 15.41 40.94
C GLU A 105 13.33 14.64 40.24
N GLY A 106 13.50 14.30 38.96
CA GLY A 106 12.53 13.56 38.14
C GLY A 106 12.26 12.12 38.59
N PRO A 107 11.39 11.39 37.87
CA PRO A 107 10.95 10.05 38.26
C PRO A 107 12.07 8.99 38.27
N ARG A 108 13.27 9.34 37.79
CA ARG A 108 14.46 8.49 37.59
C ARG A 108 14.89 7.69 38.83
N GLY A 109 14.64 8.21 40.03
CA GLY A 109 14.99 7.55 41.28
C GLY A 109 13.86 6.75 41.92
N GLY A 110 12.66 6.75 41.34
CA GLY A 110 11.46 6.11 41.87
C GLY A 110 11.12 4.79 41.17
N ALA A 111 10.31 3.96 41.84
CA ALA A 111 9.89 2.66 41.31
C ALA A 111 9.13 2.74 39.97
N ALA A 112 8.43 3.86 39.72
CA ALA A 112 7.71 4.07 38.46
C ALA A 112 8.61 4.16 37.22
N TRP A 113 9.90 4.49 37.37
CA TRP A 113 10.84 4.54 36.25
C TRP A 113 11.16 3.17 35.65
N GLU A 114 10.96 2.09 36.41
CA GLU A 114 11.12 0.71 35.93
C GLU A 114 10.05 0.32 34.90
N ASP A 115 8.95 1.08 34.79
CA ASP A 115 7.94 0.88 33.77
C ASP A 115 8.35 1.51 32.42
N ALA A 116 8.28 0.72 31.34
CA ALA A 116 8.66 1.18 29.99
C ALA A 116 7.74 2.30 29.47
N SER A 117 6.48 2.36 29.90
CA SER A 117 5.54 3.42 29.51
C SER A 117 5.97 4.77 30.07
N VAL A 118 6.52 4.82 31.29
CA VAL A 118 7.02 6.04 31.93
C VAL A 118 8.28 6.52 31.21
N ARG A 119 9.22 5.62 30.90
CA ARG A 119 10.43 5.97 30.13
C ARG A 119 10.09 6.44 28.72
N SER A 120 9.13 5.78 28.06
CA SER A 120 8.61 6.22 26.76
C SER A 120 7.94 7.60 26.85
N GLY A 121 7.09 7.82 27.86
CA GLY A 121 6.43 9.11 28.11
C GLY A 121 7.42 10.23 28.38
N TRP A 122 8.49 9.94 29.13
CA TRP A 122 9.60 10.86 29.35
C TRP A 122 10.27 11.26 28.04
N VAL A 123 10.65 10.29 27.20
CA VAL A 123 11.28 10.55 25.89
C VAL A 123 10.36 11.35 24.96
N LYS A 124 9.09 10.97 24.85
CA LYS A 124 8.08 11.68 24.04
C LYS A 124 7.81 13.11 24.54
N GLY A 125 7.77 13.29 25.87
CA GLY A 125 7.63 14.60 26.50
C GLY A 125 8.82 15.51 26.18
N VAL A 126 10.04 15.00 26.34
CA VAL A 126 11.26 15.73 25.94
C VAL A 126 11.24 16.06 24.45
N HIS A 127 10.91 15.09 23.59
CA HIS A 127 10.81 15.33 22.15
C HIS A 127 9.87 16.49 21.80
N SER A 128 8.69 16.54 22.44
CA SER A 128 7.69 17.59 22.21
C SER A 128 8.13 18.97 22.72
N MET A 129 9.07 19.01 23.65
CA MET A 129 9.56 20.25 24.27
C MET A 129 10.74 20.85 23.51
N VAL A 130 11.57 20.01 22.88
CA VAL A 130 12.86 20.43 22.31
C VAL A 130 12.70 20.99 20.90
N HIS A 131 12.09 22.17 20.82
CA HIS A 131 11.94 22.93 19.58
C HIS A 131 12.61 24.31 19.62
N HIS A 132 13.19 24.68 20.77
CA HIS A 132 13.78 26.00 21.02
C HIS A 132 15.02 25.90 21.91
N GLN A 133 15.84 26.96 21.90
CA GLN A 133 17.14 27.00 22.58
C GLN A 133 17.06 26.83 24.11
N PRO A 134 16.12 27.46 24.83
CA PRO A 134 16.00 27.26 26.28
C PRO A 134 15.75 25.80 26.69
N ALA A 135 14.95 25.03 25.93
CA ALA A 135 14.75 23.61 26.19
C ALA A 135 16.03 22.78 25.98
N LEU A 136 16.79 23.06 24.92
CA LEU A 136 18.08 22.41 24.66
C LEU A 136 19.07 22.66 25.81
N HIS A 137 19.23 23.93 26.20
CA HIS A 137 20.10 24.31 27.31
C HIS A 137 19.65 23.67 28.63
N PHE A 138 18.34 23.59 28.88
CA PHE A 138 17.78 22.91 30.04
C PHE A 138 18.14 21.42 30.09
N LEU A 139 18.04 20.70 28.97
CA LEU A 139 18.44 19.28 28.94
C LEU A 139 19.93 19.09 29.24
N CYS A 140 20.77 19.94 28.66
CA CYS A 140 22.21 19.88 28.86
C CYS A 140 22.61 20.25 30.31
N SER A 141 21.93 21.21 30.94
CA SER A 141 22.23 21.64 32.33
C SER A 141 21.66 20.73 33.41
N THR A 142 20.63 19.94 33.11
CA THR A 142 19.95 19.08 34.10
C THR A 142 20.35 17.61 34.07
N GLY A 143 21.31 17.23 33.22
CA GLY A 143 21.69 15.82 33.00
C GLY A 143 20.60 15.03 32.26
N GLY A 144 19.82 15.70 31.41
CA GLY A 144 18.85 15.06 30.51
C GLY A 144 19.51 14.21 29.43
N MET A 145 20.64 14.69 28.89
CA MET A 145 21.38 14.01 27.84
C MET A 145 21.89 12.63 28.27
N ASP A 146 22.45 12.51 29.47
CA ASP A 146 22.96 11.23 30.00
C ASP A 146 21.85 10.19 30.13
N VAL A 147 20.62 10.63 30.43
CA VAL A 147 19.47 9.73 30.49
C VAL A 147 19.05 9.27 29.10
N ILE A 148 19.05 10.16 28.10
CA ILE A 148 18.74 9.77 26.73
C ILE A 148 19.78 8.76 26.22
N PHE A 149 21.07 8.95 26.53
CA PHE A 149 22.13 8.00 26.19
C PHE A 149 21.92 6.64 26.86
N ALA A 150 21.59 6.61 28.15
CA ALA A 150 21.28 5.37 28.85
C ALA A 150 20.06 4.64 28.25
N LEU A 151 19.04 5.39 27.85
CA LEU A 151 17.82 4.85 27.24
C LEU A 151 18.03 4.26 25.83
N GLN A 152 19.14 4.54 25.14
CA GLN A 152 19.47 3.82 23.90
C GLN A 152 19.70 2.31 24.13
N GLY A 153 20.06 1.93 25.36
CA GLY A 153 20.20 0.55 25.79
C GLY A 153 19.02 -0.02 26.56
N ASP A 154 17.85 0.60 26.46
CA ASP A 154 16.67 0.13 27.16
C ASP A 154 16.27 -1.30 26.72
N PRO A 155 15.82 -2.17 27.64
CA PRO A 155 15.28 -3.49 27.28
C PRO A 155 14.04 -3.40 26.38
N SER A 156 13.28 -2.29 26.42
CA SER A 156 12.19 -2.04 25.49
C SER A 156 12.70 -1.46 24.17
N LEU A 157 12.51 -2.22 23.08
CA LEU A 157 12.86 -1.78 21.72
C LEU A 157 12.18 -0.44 21.34
N PHE A 158 10.98 -0.18 21.85
CA PHE A 158 10.26 1.07 21.59
C PHE A 158 10.91 2.27 22.27
N VAL A 159 11.36 2.11 23.52
CA VAL A 159 12.06 3.16 24.27
C VAL A 159 13.42 3.44 23.65
N ALA A 160 14.19 2.39 23.34
CA ALA A 160 15.50 2.51 22.70
C ALA A 160 15.42 3.19 21.31
N SER A 161 14.41 2.83 20.52
CA SER A 161 14.14 3.48 19.24
C SER A 161 13.76 4.95 19.42
N ALA A 162 12.83 5.26 20.33
CA ALA A 162 12.40 6.63 20.59
C ALA A 162 13.56 7.51 21.10
N ALA A 163 14.43 6.97 21.97
CA ALA A 163 15.61 7.68 22.46
C ALA A 163 16.58 8.01 21.30
N SER A 164 16.80 7.06 20.39
CA SER A 164 17.64 7.29 19.21
C SER A 164 17.05 8.36 18.29
N GLN A 165 15.73 8.34 18.06
CA GLN A 165 15.04 9.38 17.28
C GLN A 165 15.12 10.76 17.95
N LEU A 166 14.98 10.80 19.28
CA LEU A 166 15.15 12.04 20.05
C LEU A 166 16.57 12.61 19.92
N LEU A 167 17.61 11.78 19.92
CA LEU A 167 18.98 12.25 19.69
C LEU A 167 19.15 12.86 18.28
N VAL A 168 18.55 12.24 17.26
CA VAL A 168 18.53 12.83 15.90
C VAL A 168 17.84 14.19 15.90
N HIS A 169 16.69 14.29 16.56
CA HIS A 169 15.91 15.53 16.67
C HIS A 169 16.69 16.63 17.41
N ILE A 170 17.31 16.30 18.54
CA ILE A 170 18.14 17.23 19.33
C ILE A 170 19.33 17.72 18.51
N LEU A 171 20.05 16.81 17.83
CA LEU A 171 21.22 17.17 17.02
C LEU A 171 20.85 18.12 15.89
N THR A 172 19.81 17.76 15.12
CA THR A 172 19.31 18.59 14.01
C THR A 172 18.84 19.95 14.50
N SER A 173 18.01 19.98 15.55
CA SER A 173 17.47 21.24 16.12
C SER A 173 18.57 22.14 16.70
N SER A 174 19.60 21.56 17.32
CA SER A 174 20.74 22.32 17.86
C SER A 174 21.51 23.06 16.76
N LEU A 175 21.65 22.44 15.59
CA LEU A 175 22.43 22.97 14.46
C LEU A 175 21.63 23.90 13.56
N GLU A 176 20.33 23.69 13.42
CA GLU A 176 19.45 24.58 12.64
C GLU A 176 19.25 25.94 13.33
N SER A 177 19.33 25.99 14.66
CA SER A 177 19.12 27.22 15.42
C SER A 177 20.34 28.17 15.45
N GLU A 178 21.54 27.70 15.07
CA GLU A 178 22.78 28.50 15.08
C GLU A 178 23.36 28.76 13.67
N THR A 179 22.74 28.24 12.61
CA THR A 179 23.24 28.31 11.22
C THR A 179 23.02 29.67 10.54
N LEU A 180 23.66 30.72 11.08
CA LEU A 180 24.11 31.90 10.30
C LEU A 180 25.63 31.95 10.10
N LYS A 181 26.40 31.03 10.72
CA LYS A 181 27.84 30.88 10.49
C LYS A 181 28.13 29.53 9.82
N ALA A 182 28.80 29.56 8.68
CA ALA A 182 29.23 28.36 7.98
C ALA A 182 30.21 27.56 8.86
N LEU A 183 29.80 26.35 9.26
CA LEU A 183 30.66 25.40 9.97
C LEU A 183 31.87 25.07 9.08
N SER A 184 33.08 25.34 9.58
CA SER A 184 34.33 25.08 8.83
C SER A 184 34.98 23.78 9.30
N ALA A 185 35.56 23.03 8.36
CA ALA A 185 36.06 21.67 8.52
C ALA A 185 37.31 21.49 9.43
N LYS A 186 37.70 22.49 10.23
CA LYS A 186 38.93 22.41 11.03
C LYS A 186 38.82 22.74 12.51
N ASP A 187 37.74 23.34 12.97
CA ASP A 187 37.37 23.47 14.38
C ASP A 187 35.88 23.80 14.39
N CYS A 188 35.04 22.80 14.60
CA CYS A 188 33.60 23.04 14.69
C CYS A 188 33.27 23.46 16.12
N ASP A 189 32.88 24.72 16.30
CA ASP A 189 32.16 25.18 17.50
C ASP A 189 30.76 24.54 17.49
N TRP A 190 30.68 23.21 17.66
CA TRP A 190 29.41 22.51 17.79
C TRP A 190 28.66 23.06 19.00
N PRO A 191 27.33 23.26 18.94
CA PRO A 191 26.53 23.58 20.12
C PRO A 191 26.75 22.52 21.22
N VAL A 192 26.62 22.89 22.49
CA VAL A 192 26.93 22.02 23.64
C VAL A 192 26.24 20.65 23.54
N CYS A 193 24.94 20.64 23.23
CA CYS A 193 24.19 19.38 23.12
C CYS A 193 24.64 18.55 21.91
N ALA A 194 25.06 19.18 20.82
CA ALA A 194 25.64 18.48 19.67
C ALA A 194 27.02 17.90 19.99
N GLN A 195 27.88 18.62 20.72
CA GLN A 195 29.18 18.09 21.20
C GLN A 195 28.99 16.83 22.04
N MET A 196 28.01 16.83 22.95
CA MET A 196 27.72 15.66 23.78
C MET A 196 27.30 14.44 22.94
N ILE A 197 26.46 14.64 21.92
CA ILE A 197 25.99 13.56 21.04
C ILE A 197 27.13 13.01 20.19
N VAL A 198 27.92 13.87 19.55
CA VAL A 198 29.06 13.47 18.72
C VAL A 198 30.07 12.69 19.55
N LYS A 199 30.43 13.22 20.73
CA LYS A 199 31.33 12.54 21.67
C LYS A 199 30.79 11.17 22.10
N HIS A 200 29.50 11.07 22.42
CA HIS A 200 28.87 9.80 22.79
C HIS A 200 28.93 8.77 21.66
N ILE A 201 28.72 9.19 20.41
CA ILE A 201 28.88 8.33 19.22
C ILE A 201 30.32 7.84 19.12
N GLU A 202 31.30 8.72 19.22
CA GLU A 202 32.72 8.37 19.12
C GLU A 202 33.15 7.39 20.23
N GLU A 203 32.83 7.69 21.48
CA GLU A 203 33.17 6.86 22.64
C GLU A 203 32.50 5.48 22.57
N SER A 204 31.24 5.44 22.11
CA SER A 204 30.49 4.19 21.99
C SER A 204 30.96 3.32 20.82
N LEU A 205 31.40 3.92 19.70
CA LEU A 205 32.04 3.18 18.60
C LEU A 205 33.45 2.69 18.97
N GLN A 206 34.17 3.39 19.85
CA GLN A 206 35.47 2.95 20.35
C GLN A 206 35.36 1.96 21.53
N SER A 207 34.15 1.68 22.00
CA SER A 207 33.90 0.79 23.13
C SER A 207 34.18 -0.67 22.77
N SER A 208 34.62 -1.47 23.75
CA SER A 208 34.70 -2.93 23.60
C SER A 208 33.33 -3.64 23.74
N SER A 209 32.27 -2.89 24.09
CA SER A 209 30.93 -3.44 24.24
C SER A 209 30.19 -3.50 22.91
N ALA A 210 29.85 -4.71 22.46
CA ALA A 210 29.08 -4.92 21.23
C ALA A 210 27.74 -4.18 21.23
N SER A 211 27.08 -4.06 22.38
CA SER A 211 25.81 -3.33 22.50
C SER A 211 25.97 -1.82 22.28
N HIS A 212 27.06 -1.22 22.78
CA HIS A 212 27.32 0.22 22.60
C HIS A 212 27.65 0.54 21.14
N ILE A 213 28.43 -0.33 20.48
CA ILE A 213 28.72 -0.22 19.05
C ILE A 213 27.40 -0.31 18.25
N GLU A 214 26.58 -1.33 18.51
CA GLU A 214 25.32 -1.53 17.79
C GLU A 214 24.35 -0.35 17.94
N GLN A 215 24.22 0.20 19.16
CA GLN A 215 23.38 1.37 19.43
C GLN A 215 23.86 2.61 18.67
N SER A 216 25.16 2.83 18.61
CA SER A 216 25.75 3.96 17.87
C SER A 216 25.55 3.82 16.37
N LEU A 217 25.69 2.61 15.83
CA LEU A 217 25.41 2.33 14.43
C LEU A 217 23.92 2.48 14.09
N LYS A 218 23.01 2.15 15.01
CA LYS A 218 21.56 2.41 14.87
C LYS A 218 21.23 3.89 14.90
N LEU A 219 21.90 4.67 15.75
CA LEU A 219 21.78 6.13 15.78
C LEU A 219 22.28 6.74 14.48
N LEU A 220 23.47 6.36 14.01
CA LEU A 220 24.01 6.81 12.71
C LEU A 220 23.06 6.45 11.55
N ASN A 221 22.50 5.24 11.55
CA ASN A 221 21.48 4.86 10.57
C ASN A 221 20.28 5.80 10.56
N SER A 222 19.81 6.21 11.73
CA SER A 222 18.70 7.14 11.88
C SER A 222 19.08 8.54 11.40
N LEU A 223 20.31 8.99 11.71
CA LEU A 223 20.87 10.28 11.27
C LEU A 223 21.01 10.40 9.75
N PHE A 224 21.41 9.33 9.07
CA PHE A 224 21.58 9.32 7.61
C PHE A 224 20.32 8.87 6.85
N SER A 225 19.26 8.48 7.56
CA SER A 225 17.98 8.12 6.93
C SER A 225 17.32 9.34 6.31
N SER A 226 16.74 9.16 5.12
CA SER A 226 16.01 10.23 4.41
C SER A 226 14.78 10.74 5.17
N TYR A 227 14.29 9.97 6.15
CA TYR A 227 13.10 10.31 6.93
C TYR A 227 13.26 11.59 7.76
N PHE A 228 14.48 11.89 8.21
CA PHE A 228 14.74 13.01 9.13
C PHE A 228 15.26 14.28 8.44
N GLY A 229 15.48 14.26 7.12
CA GLY A 229 16.02 15.43 6.38
C GLY A 229 17.48 15.80 6.71
N SER A 230 18.04 15.30 7.81
CA SER A 230 19.42 15.51 8.27
C SER A 230 20.46 15.05 7.24
N CYS A 231 20.16 14.03 6.42
CA CYS A 231 21.07 13.55 5.38
C CYS A 231 21.40 14.59 4.30
N TYR A 232 20.68 15.71 4.22
CA TYR A 232 20.94 16.82 3.30
C TYR A 232 21.87 17.89 3.89
N ALA A 233 22.14 17.84 5.20
CA ALA A 233 22.85 18.90 5.90
C ALA A 233 24.37 18.73 5.79
N ALA A 234 25.09 19.83 5.56
CA ALA A 234 26.55 19.83 5.36
C ALA A 234 27.35 19.31 6.57
N TRP A 235 26.84 19.46 7.80
CA TRP A 235 27.49 18.96 9.02
C TRP A 235 27.62 17.43 9.05
N THR A 236 26.80 16.71 8.28
CA THR A 236 26.88 15.24 8.21
C THR A 236 28.18 14.75 7.56
N GLU A 237 28.80 15.56 6.68
CA GLU A 237 30.12 15.27 6.11
C GLU A 237 31.20 15.30 7.19
N VAL A 238 31.16 16.29 8.07
CA VAL A 238 32.12 16.45 9.18
C VAL A 238 32.01 15.26 10.12
N LEU A 239 30.79 14.95 10.59
CA LEU A 239 30.55 13.79 11.45
C LEU A 239 31.03 12.49 10.80
N TRP A 240 30.81 12.31 9.50
CA TRP A 240 31.26 11.13 8.79
C TRP A 240 32.78 11.00 8.76
N LEU A 241 33.51 12.09 8.55
CA LEU A 241 34.97 12.08 8.53
C LEU A 241 35.57 11.60 9.87
N ASP A 242 34.91 11.93 10.99
CA ASP A 242 35.35 11.54 12.33
C ASP A 242 35.12 10.04 12.60
N VAL A 243 34.01 9.47 12.11
CA VAL A 243 33.65 8.06 12.38
C VAL A 243 34.10 7.08 11.29
N ALA A 244 34.38 7.52 10.06
CA ALA A 244 34.59 6.65 8.90
C ALA A 244 35.69 5.59 9.10
N LYS A 245 36.80 5.94 9.76
CA LYS A 245 37.90 4.99 10.03
C LYS A 245 37.48 3.86 10.96
N GLN A 246 36.64 4.16 11.94
CA GLN A 246 36.13 3.15 12.88
C GLN A 246 35.11 2.23 12.20
N ILE A 247 34.29 2.80 11.30
CA ILE A 247 33.39 2.00 10.44
C ILE A 247 34.19 1.06 9.54
N GLU A 248 35.31 1.52 8.97
CA GLU A 248 36.21 0.69 8.16
C GLU A 248 36.80 -0.47 8.96
N SER A 249 37.27 -0.25 10.18
CA SER A 249 37.81 -1.34 11.01
C SER A 249 36.77 -2.43 11.30
N PHE A 250 35.49 -2.08 11.46
CA PHE A 250 34.44 -3.07 11.70
C PHE A 250 34.11 -3.96 10.50
N LEU A 251 34.46 -3.54 9.28
CA LEU A 251 34.32 -4.40 8.10
C LEU A 251 35.43 -5.46 8.03
N LEU A 252 36.59 -5.16 8.61
CA LEU A 252 37.76 -6.04 8.63
C LEU A 252 37.79 -6.99 9.83
N GLU A 253 37.10 -6.64 10.92
CA GLU A 253 37.04 -7.45 12.15
C GLU A 253 35.83 -8.41 12.16
N GLU A 254 36.09 -9.72 12.16
CA GLU A 254 35.04 -10.76 12.21
C GLU A 254 34.30 -10.84 13.57
N THR A 255 34.80 -10.16 14.61
CA THR A 255 34.34 -10.30 16.00
C THR A 255 33.05 -9.53 16.30
N VAL A 256 32.72 -8.50 15.52
CA VAL A 256 31.57 -7.62 15.77
C VAL A 256 30.37 -8.08 14.94
N GLN A 257 29.28 -8.56 15.56
CA GLN A 257 28.05 -8.95 14.85
C GLN A 257 27.19 -7.75 14.40
N ALA A 258 27.79 -6.77 13.71
CA ALA A 258 27.10 -5.55 13.27
C ALA A 258 26.99 -5.40 11.73
N GLN A 259 27.41 -6.42 10.97
CA GLN A 259 27.48 -6.38 9.50
C GLN A 259 26.16 -5.96 8.81
N PRO A 260 24.97 -6.44 9.21
CA PRO A 260 23.72 -5.99 8.59
C PRO A 260 23.42 -4.51 8.83
N VAL A 261 23.77 -4.00 10.02
CA VAL A 261 23.56 -2.61 10.41
C VAL A 261 24.53 -1.68 9.65
N LEU A 262 25.76 -2.15 9.42
CA LEU A 262 26.77 -1.47 8.61
C LEU A 262 26.35 -1.35 7.14
N ALA A 263 25.85 -2.43 6.53
CA ALA A 263 25.35 -2.40 5.16
C ALA A 263 24.22 -1.37 4.97
N ASN A 264 23.31 -1.27 5.94
CA ASN A 264 22.23 -0.28 5.90
C ASN A 264 22.75 1.15 6.09
N LEU A 265 23.73 1.34 6.99
CA LEU A 265 24.35 2.66 7.24
C LEU A 265 25.02 3.17 5.97
N LEU A 266 25.86 2.35 5.35
CA LEU A 266 26.57 2.67 4.12
C LEU A 266 25.61 3.03 2.98
N LEU A 267 24.48 2.31 2.86
CA LEU A 267 23.47 2.63 1.87
C LEU A 267 22.76 3.97 2.17
N ASN A 268 22.47 4.27 3.44
CA ASN A 268 21.86 5.54 3.83
C ASN A 268 22.80 6.72 3.59
N VAL A 269 24.09 6.57 3.91
CA VAL A 269 25.12 7.57 3.59
C VAL A 269 25.24 7.75 2.07
N ALA A 270 25.25 6.66 1.28
CA ALA A 270 25.32 6.73 -0.17
C ALA A 270 24.11 7.45 -0.82
N ARG A 271 22.95 7.47 -0.14
CA ARG A 271 21.74 8.20 -0.59
C ARG A 271 21.83 9.70 -0.32
N SER A 272 22.70 10.13 0.59
CA SER A 272 22.86 11.55 0.90
C SER A 272 23.48 12.30 -0.28
N PRO A 273 22.95 13.48 -0.65
CA PRO A 273 23.51 14.30 -1.72
C PRO A 273 24.90 14.86 -1.38
N VAL A 274 25.26 14.90 -0.09
CA VAL A 274 26.55 15.45 0.38
C VAL A 274 27.70 14.58 -0.09
N PHE A 275 27.54 13.25 -0.06
CA PHE A 275 28.56 12.28 -0.46
C PHE A 275 28.54 11.96 -1.97
N CYS A 276 27.65 12.59 -2.73
CA CYS A 276 27.54 12.36 -4.18
C CYS A 276 28.72 12.93 -4.98
N GLY A 277 29.53 13.82 -4.39
CA GLY A 277 30.70 14.46 -5.03
C GLY A 277 32.05 14.14 -4.38
N SER A 278 32.08 13.33 -3.30
CA SER A 278 33.33 13.01 -2.59
C SER A 278 34.18 12.05 -3.43
N GLU A 279 35.25 12.54 -4.05
CA GLU A 279 36.23 11.68 -4.71
C GLU A 279 37.03 10.89 -3.66
N GLY A 280 37.09 9.56 -3.81
CA GLY A 280 38.09 8.71 -3.16
C GLY A 280 37.62 7.87 -1.96
N SER A 281 37.49 8.48 -0.77
CA SER A 281 37.48 7.70 0.50
C SER A 281 36.18 6.96 0.79
N PHE A 282 35.01 7.59 0.61
CA PHE A 282 33.72 6.94 0.90
C PHE A 282 33.44 5.77 -0.04
N TRP A 283 33.66 5.95 -1.34
CA TRP A 283 33.42 4.90 -2.32
C TRP A 283 34.41 3.73 -2.19
N ALA A 284 35.65 4.00 -1.77
CA ALA A 284 36.60 2.93 -1.40
C ALA A 284 36.09 2.09 -0.22
N LEU A 285 35.48 2.72 0.79
CA LEU A 285 34.84 2.01 1.90
C LEU A 285 33.65 1.16 1.45
N ILE A 286 32.83 1.66 0.52
CA ILE A 286 31.72 0.89 -0.08
C ILE A 286 32.25 -0.34 -0.82
N THR A 287 33.31 -0.17 -1.61
CA THR A 287 34.00 -1.27 -2.28
C THR A 287 34.52 -2.30 -1.28
N SER A 288 35.22 -1.86 -0.23
CA SER A 288 35.68 -2.74 0.85
C SER A 288 34.52 -3.49 1.52
N ALA A 289 33.39 -2.82 1.76
CA ALA A 289 32.20 -3.46 2.31
C ALA A 289 31.62 -4.54 1.37
N LEU A 290 31.59 -4.29 0.07
CA LEU A 290 31.13 -5.27 -0.91
C LEU A 290 32.05 -6.50 -1.01
N GLU A 291 33.34 -6.37 -0.65
CA GLU A 291 34.32 -7.47 -0.65
C GLU A 291 34.26 -8.33 0.61
N HIS A 292 34.10 -7.70 1.78
CA HIS A 292 34.21 -8.38 3.07
C HIS A 292 32.86 -8.86 3.61
N LEU A 293 31.75 -8.23 3.24
CA LEU A 293 30.42 -8.66 3.66
C LEU A 293 30.02 -9.95 2.95
N THR A 294 29.34 -10.84 3.68
CA THR A 294 28.77 -12.04 3.05
C THR A 294 27.72 -11.66 2.00
N PRO A 295 27.49 -12.48 0.96
CA PRO A 295 26.48 -12.20 -0.07
C PRO A 295 25.08 -11.88 0.48
N VAL A 296 24.69 -12.52 1.59
CA VAL A 296 23.42 -12.28 2.30
C VAL A 296 23.34 -10.85 2.88
N GLN A 297 24.46 -10.37 3.42
CA GLN A 297 24.58 -9.03 4.02
C GLN A 297 24.79 -7.94 2.95
N ALA A 298 25.59 -8.23 1.93
CA ALA A 298 25.92 -7.30 0.86
C ALA A 298 24.79 -7.12 -0.16
N GLY A 299 23.90 -8.10 -0.33
CA GLY A 299 22.79 -8.06 -1.30
C GLY A 299 21.90 -6.79 -1.20
N PRO A 300 21.37 -6.42 -0.02
CA PRO A 300 20.59 -5.20 0.17
C PRO A 300 21.37 -3.92 -0.14
N LEU A 301 22.66 -3.86 0.21
CA LEU A 301 23.55 -2.75 -0.14
C LEU A 301 23.73 -2.66 -1.66
N ALA A 302 24.08 -3.77 -2.31
CA ALA A 302 24.31 -3.85 -3.75
C ALA A 302 23.07 -3.42 -4.57
N VAL A 303 21.89 -3.97 -4.28
CA VAL A 303 20.66 -3.58 -4.99
C VAL A 303 20.28 -2.12 -4.71
N GLY A 304 20.59 -1.62 -3.51
CA GLY A 304 20.41 -0.22 -3.15
C GLY A 304 21.29 0.71 -3.97
N LEU A 305 22.59 0.38 -4.09
CA LEU A 305 23.58 1.13 -4.87
C LEU A 305 23.23 1.17 -6.36
N LEU A 306 22.78 0.05 -6.94
CA LEU A 306 22.37 -0.04 -8.35
C LEU A 306 21.16 0.86 -8.68
N LYS A 307 20.36 1.24 -7.67
CA LYS A 307 19.25 2.19 -7.82
C LYS A 307 19.69 3.67 -7.73
N LEU A 308 20.90 3.95 -7.26
CA LEU A 308 21.37 5.31 -7.08
C LEU A 308 21.80 5.94 -8.40
N CYS A 309 21.32 7.17 -8.64
CA CYS A 309 21.66 7.93 -9.84
C CYS A 309 23.15 8.30 -9.89
N LYS A 310 23.79 8.62 -8.76
CA LYS A 310 25.15 9.15 -8.68
C LYS A 310 26.22 8.14 -8.20
N CYS A 311 25.95 6.84 -8.24
CA CYS A 311 26.96 5.81 -7.90
C CYS A 311 28.09 5.74 -8.96
N PRO A 312 29.39 5.69 -8.58
CA PRO A 312 30.50 5.48 -9.52
C PRO A 312 30.37 4.16 -10.29
N GLN A 313 30.90 4.11 -11.51
CA GLN A 313 30.73 2.96 -12.39
C GLN A 313 31.42 1.70 -11.85
N ASP A 314 32.62 1.82 -11.28
CA ASP A 314 33.36 0.67 -10.73
C ASP A 314 32.60 0.03 -9.56
N VAL A 315 32.02 0.86 -8.68
CA VAL A 315 31.17 0.42 -7.58
C VAL A 315 29.89 -0.24 -8.09
N ARG A 316 29.28 0.26 -9.19
CA ARG A 316 28.12 -0.40 -9.81
C ARG A 316 28.48 -1.77 -10.35
N ILE A 317 29.63 -1.91 -11.01
CA ILE A 317 30.11 -3.19 -11.55
C ILE A 317 30.30 -4.16 -10.39
N GLN A 318 30.96 -3.74 -9.31
CA GLN A 318 31.18 -4.58 -8.13
C GLN A 318 29.88 -4.97 -7.41
N ALA A 319 28.95 -4.02 -7.25
CA ALA A 319 27.63 -4.30 -6.68
C ALA A 319 26.85 -5.31 -7.55
N LEU A 320 26.93 -5.17 -8.89
CA LEU A 320 26.32 -6.12 -9.80
C LEU A 320 26.94 -7.51 -9.66
N THR A 321 28.27 -7.59 -9.61
CA THR A 321 28.99 -8.84 -9.37
C THR A 321 28.48 -9.53 -8.11
N VAL A 322 28.51 -8.85 -6.96
CA VAL A 322 28.12 -9.45 -5.67
C VAL A 322 26.67 -9.96 -5.73
N LEU A 323 25.78 -9.19 -6.36
CA LEU A 323 24.39 -9.57 -6.52
C LEU A 323 24.22 -10.82 -7.41
N LEU A 324 25.01 -10.92 -8.48
CA LEU A 324 24.89 -11.97 -9.49
C LEU A 324 25.75 -13.21 -9.22
N GLN A 325 26.70 -13.14 -8.29
CA GLN A 325 27.63 -14.22 -7.95
C GLN A 325 26.91 -15.55 -7.61
N PRO A 326 25.80 -15.58 -6.85
CA PRO A 326 25.07 -16.83 -6.61
C PRO A 326 24.50 -17.46 -7.88
N MET A 327 24.03 -16.64 -8.83
CA MET A 327 23.49 -17.09 -10.12
C MET A 327 24.57 -17.63 -11.05
N ASP A 328 25.76 -17.01 -11.01
CA ASP A 328 26.96 -17.43 -11.74
C ASP A 328 27.50 -18.78 -11.20
N CYS A 329 27.57 -18.94 -9.87
CA CYS A 329 27.93 -20.20 -9.22
C CYS A 329 26.98 -21.36 -9.61
N ILE A 330 25.68 -21.10 -9.72
CA ILE A 330 24.70 -22.11 -10.17
C ILE A 330 24.98 -22.58 -11.59
N LEU A 331 25.24 -21.64 -12.51
CA LEU A 331 25.56 -21.99 -13.89
C LEU A 331 26.87 -22.79 -13.98
N ARG A 332 27.91 -22.37 -13.27
CA ARG A 332 29.17 -23.13 -13.16
C ARG A 332 28.96 -24.53 -12.59
N ALA A 333 28.09 -24.67 -11.60
CA ALA A 333 27.81 -25.96 -10.98
C ALA A 333 27.03 -26.91 -11.91
N ALA A 334 26.26 -26.36 -12.86
CA ALA A 334 25.47 -27.09 -13.84
C ALA A 334 26.27 -27.52 -15.10
N SER A 335 27.15 -26.65 -15.61
CA SER A 335 27.85 -26.84 -16.89
C SER A 335 29.13 -27.69 -16.80
N GLN A 336 29.59 -28.23 -17.94
CA GLN A 336 30.95 -28.74 -18.06
C GLN A 336 31.96 -27.57 -18.21
N PRO A 337 33.21 -27.68 -17.70
CA PRO A 337 34.19 -26.59 -17.69
C PRO A 337 34.51 -25.97 -19.06
N LEU A 338 34.28 -26.70 -20.16
CA LEU A 338 34.59 -26.27 -21.53
C LEU A 338 33.42 -25.54 -22.23
N GLU A 339 32.22 -25.52 -21.65
CA GLU A 339 31.00 -24.96 -22.26
C GLU A 339 30.54 -23.64 -21.60
N TYR A 340 31.34 -23.11 -20.67
CA TYR A 340 30.96 -21.98 -19.82
C TYR A 340 31.44 -20.64 -20.39
N ALA A 341 30.52 -19.71 -20.66
CA ALA A 341 30.85 -18.35 -21.09
C ALA A 341 30.74 -17.29 -19.97
N GLY A 342 30.47 -17.68 -18.72
CA GLY A 342 30.32 -16.70 -17.63
C GLY A 342 28.97 -15.99 -17.61
N LEU A 343 28.47 -15.70 -16.41
CA LEU A 343 27.59 -14.56 -16.17
C LEU A 343 28.41 -13.35 -15.66
N LEU A 344 29.56 -13.62 -15.04
CA LEU A 344 30.59 -12.67 -14.62
C LEU A 344 31.94 -13.00 -15.29
N ASP A 345 32.84 -12.00 -15.37
CA ASP A 345 34.20 -12.17 -15.88
C ASP A 345 35.05 -13.08 -14.95
N GLU A 346 36.00 -13.84 -15.51
CA GLU A 346 36.83 -14.81 -14.76
C GLU A 346 37.73 -14.14 -13.71
N SER A 347 37.91 -12.82 -13.81
CA SER A 347 38.73 -12.00 -12.91
C SER A 347 38.10 -11.71 -11.54
N VAL A 348 36.86 -12.16 -11.29
CA VAL A 348 36.03 -11.58 -10.23
C VAL A 348 35.81 -12.51 -9.02
N SER A 349 36.59 -12.23 -7.95
CA SER A 349 36.44 -12.65 -6.53
C SER A 349 36.24 -14.15 -6.20
N ASP A 350 36.92 -14.61 -5.15
CA ASP A 350 36.91 -16.01 -4.68
C ASP A 350 35.48 -16.51 -4.37
N PRO A 351 34.93 -17.49 -5.13
CA PRO A 351 33.56 -17.95 -4.95
C PRO A 351 33.34 -18.81 -3.70
N VAL A 352 34.40 -19.13 -2.93
CA VAL A 352 34.36 -20.06 -1.79
C VAL A 352 33.23 -19.75 -0.80
N THR A 353 33.00 -18.48 -0.45
CA THR A 353 31.94 -18.08 0.49
C THR A 353 30.54 -18.38 -0.06
N VAL A 354 30.30 -18.08 -1.34
CA VAL A 354 29.02 -18.37 -2.02
C VAL A 354 28.82 -19.88 -2.15
N GLU A 355 29.86 -20.62 -2.56
CA GLU A 355 29.80 -22.08 -2.71
C GLU A 355 29.51 -22.79 -1.38
N SER A 356 30.09 -22.31 -0.28
CA SER A 356 29.80 -22.79 1.07
C SER A 356 28.33 -22.56 1.44
N LEU A 357 27.80 -21.35 1.20
CA LEU A 357 26.40 -21.01 1.47
C LEU A 357 25.41 -21.82 0.60
N LEU A 358 25.75 -22.07 -0.67
CA LEU A 358 24.93 -22.89 -1.58
C LEU A 358 25.01 -24.39 -1.26
N SER A 359 26.13 -24.87 -0.71
CA SER A 359 26.30 -26.25 -0.27
C SER A 359 25.52 -26.57 1.01
N SER A 360 25.28 -25.58 1.86
CA SER A 360 24.51 -25.76 3.09
C SER A 360 22.99 -25.69 2.83
N LYS A 361 22.27 -26.71 3.32
CA LYS A 361 20.82 -26.83 3.16
C LYS A 361 20.05 -25.65 3.78
N THR A 362 20.51 -25.12 4.90
CA THR A 362 19.80 -24.05 5.64
C THR A 362 19.94 -22.68 4.97
N SER A 363 21.08 -22.42 4.32
CA SER A 363 21.38 -21.13 3.69
C SER A 363 21.07 -21.09 2.19
N CYS A 364 21.16 -22.21 1.47
CA CYS A 364 21.02 -22.25 0.01
C CYS A 364 19.70 -21.63 -0.47
N ALA A 365 18.56 -22.10 0.06
CA ALA A 365 17.25 -21.57 -0.32
C ALA A 365 17.07 -20.10 0.10
N GLY A 366 17.60 -19.71 1.26
CA GLY A 366 17.53 -18.34 1.76
C GLY A 366 18.30 -17.35 0.88
N LEU A 367 19.55 -17.70 0.54
CA LEU A 367 20.40 -16.93 -0.36
C LEU A 367 19.74 -16.76 -1.72
N LEU A 368 19.26 -17.85 -2.35
CA LEU A 368 18.63 -17.75 -3.66
C LEU A 368 17.33 -16.96 -3.65
N CYS A 369 16.45 -17.17 -2.67
CA CYS A 369 15.22 -16.37 -2.57
C CYS A 369 15.54 -14.88 -2.44
N GLN A 370 16.55 -14.52 -1.65
CA GLN A 370 16.98 -13.14 -1.47
C GLN A 370 17.56 -12.57 -2.77
N THR A 371 18.48 -13.28 -3.42
CA THR A 371 19.09 -12.88 -4.70
C THR A 371 18.02 -12.69 -5.78
N LEU A 372 17.08 -13.64 -5.90
CA LEU A 372 15.97 -13.58 -6.87
C LEU A 372 15.02 -12.41 -6.59
N ALA A 373 14.68 -12.15 -5.32
CA ALA A 373 13.86 -11.00 -4.96
C ALA A 373 14.58 -9.66 -5.21
N HIS A 374 15.90 -9.60 -5.04
CA HIS A 374 16.70 -8.44 -5.41
C HIS A 374 16.76 -8.25 -6.93
N LEU A 375 16.91 -9.33 -7.69
CA LEU A 375 16.89 -9.32 -9.15
C LEU A 375 15.53 -8.87 -9.70
N GLU A 376 14.42 -9.39 -9.18
CA GLU A 376 13.06 -8.98 -9.53
C GLU A 376 12.87 -7.47 -9.33
N LYS A 377 13.28 -6.94 -8.17
CA LYS A 377 13.26 -5.50 -7.86
C LYS A 377 14.11 -4.66 -8.80
N LEU A 378 15.21 -5.21 -9.33
CA LEU A 378 16.10 -4.52 -10.25
C LEU A 378 15.52 -4.53 -11.69
N LEU A 379 15.02 -5.69 -12.13
CA LEU A 379 14.43 -5.86 -13.46
C LEU A 379 13.16 -5.02 -13.65
N SER A 380 12.37 -4.85 -12.58
CA SER A 380 11.15 -4.04 -12.57
C SER A 380 11.38 -2.53 -12.75
N LEU A 381 12.64 -2.07 -12.72
CA LEU A 381 12.97 -0.66 -12.97
C LEU A 381 12.87 -0.34 -14.46
N LYS A 382 12.08 0.70 -14.80
CA LYS A 382 11.92 1.20 -16.17
C LYS A 382 13.23 1.71 -16.78
N HIS A 383 14.09 2.30 -15.96
CA HIS A 383 15.36 2.89 -16.39
C HIS A 383 16.52 2.33 -15.56
N LEU A 384 17.03 1.19 -15.96
CA LEU A 384 18.26 0.64 -15.39
C LEU A 384 19.47 1.26 -16.09
N ARG A 385 20.46 1.73 -15.33
CA ARG A 385 21.69 2.37 -15.86
C ARG A 385 22.85 1.40 -16.08
N VAL A 386 22.58 0.11 -15.94
CA VAL A 386 23.56 -0.97 -16.05
C VAL A 386 23.02 -2.00 -17.01
N ASP A 387 23.84 -2.42 -17.95
CA ASP A 387 23.50 -3.48 -18.89
C ASP A 387 23.53 -4.82 -18.15
N LEU A 388 22.39 -5.50 -18.14
CA LEU A 388 22.27 -6.81 -17.52
C LEU A 388 22.51 -7.91 -18.56
N PRO A 389 23.26 -8.98 -18.23
CA PRO A 389 23.44 -10.12 -19.11
C PRO A 389 22.17 -10.99 -19.15
N CYS A 390 21.10 -10.50 -19.79
CA CYS A 390 19.75 -11.06 -19.73
C CYS A 390 19.68 -12.52 -20.22
N ALA A 391 20.40 -12.87 -21.28
CA ALA A 391 20.49 -14.26 -21.76
C ALA A 391 21.12 -15.21 -20.71
N SER A 392 22.20 -14.79 -20.04
CA SER A 392 22.84 -15.58 -18.99
C SER A 392 21.97 -15.67 -17.74
N LEU A 393 21.27 -14.58 -17.38
CA LEU A 393 20.30 -14.58 -16.29
C LEU A 393 19.15 -15.55 -16.57
N LEU A 394 18.60 -15.53 -17.78
CA LEU A 394 17.55 -16.45 -18.20
C LEU A 394 18.02 -17.91 -18.08
N ARG A 395 19.24 -18.21 -18.58
CA ARG A 395 19.82 -19.54 -18.44
C ARG A 395 19.97 -19.95 -16.98
N SER A 396 20.42 -19.05 -16.10
CA SER A 396 20.58 -19.34 -14.67
C SER A 396 19.23 -19.61 -13.98
N LEU A 397 18.20 -18.80 -14.26
CA LEU A 397 16.84 -19.01 -13.76
C LEU A 397 16.28 -20.37 -14.20
N MET A 398 16.46 -20.73 -15.48
CA MET A 398 16.06 -22.04 -16.00
C MET A 398 16.81 -23.17 -15.29
N THR A 399 18.12 -23.05 -15.07
CA THR A 399 18.92 -24.03 -14.33
C THR A 399 18.42 -24.21 -12.89
N ILE A 400 18.12 -23.12 -12.16
CA ILE A 400 17.52 -23.18 -10.82
C ILE A 400 16.22 -23.97 -10.84
N LEU A 401 15.33 -23.66 -11.78
CA LEU A 401 14.03 -24.32 -11.92
C LEU A 401 14.18 -25.81 -12.27
N GLN A 402 15.15 -26.16 -13.11
CA GLN A 402 15.46 -27.54 -13.47
C GLN A 402 16.09 -28.32 -12.30
N PHE A 403 16.92 -27.69 -11.46
CA PHE A 403 17.40 -28.28 -10.21
C PHE A 403 16.25 -28.54 -9.24
N CYS A 404 15.34 -27.58 -9.08
CA CYS A 404 14.18 -27.75 -8.20
C CYS A 404 13.27 -28.91 -8.63
N ASN A 405 13.14 -29.16 -9.94
CA ASN A 405 12.37 -30.30 -10.48
C ASN A 405 13.17 -31.60 -10.64
N GLY A 406 14.48 -31.59 -10.39
CA GLY A 406 15.34 -32.75 -10.59
C GLY A 406 15.54 -33.17 -12.05
N PHE A 407 15.27 -32.29 -13.02
CA PHE A 407 15.43 -32.59 -14.46
C PHE A 407 16.84 -32.44 -14.97
N LEU A 408 17.68 -31.64 -14.30
CA LEU A 408 19.07 -31.45 -14.69
C LEU A 408 19.98 -32.40 -13.91
N SER A 409 20.78 -33.17 -14.63
CA SER A 409 21.85 -33.99 -14.04
C SER A 409 23.11 -33.13 -13.87
N PRO A 410 23.48 -32.74 -12.64
CA PRO A 410 24.58 -31.78 -12.45
C PRO A 410 25.93 -32.41 -12.78
N ALA A 411 26.77 -31.70 -13.52
CA ALA A 411 28.09 -32.19 -13.90
C ALA A 411 29.11 -32.16 -12.74
N SER A 412 28.94 -31.23 -11.78
CA SER A 412 29.89 -31.01 -10.69
C SER A 412 29.43 -31.60 -9.34
N PRO A 413 30.35 -31.87 -8.38
CA PRO A 413 29.99 -32.24 -7.00
C PRO A 413 29.14 -31.17 -6.31
N LEU A 414 29.51 -29.90 -6.47
CA LEU A 414 28.75 -28.76 -5.94
C LEU A 414 27.33 -28.75 -6.51
N GLY A 415 27.18 -28.94 -7.82
CA GLY A 415 25.87 -28.99 -8.49
C GLY A 415 24.99 -30.13 -7.97
N ARG A 416 25.57 -31.29 -7.64
CA ARG A 416 24.83 -32.40 -6.99
C ARG A 416 24.32 -32.00 -5.61
N THR A 417 25.15 -31.34 -4.80
CA THR A 417 24.73 -30.83 -3.49
C THR A 417 23.64 -29.77 -3.60
N ILE A 418 23.81 -28.80 -4.51
CA ILE A 418 22.81 -27.75 -4.76
C ILE A 418 21.48 -28.37 -5.21
N SER A 419 21.51 -29.28 -6.19
CA SER A 419 20.32 -29.98 -6.68
C SER A 419 19.60 -30.73 -5.57
N GLN A 420 20.34 -31.44 -4.70
CA GLN A 420 19.77 -32.11 -3.52
C GLN A 420 19.15 -31.13 -2.51
N ASN A 421 19.74 -29.96 -2.32
CA ASN A 421 19.22 -28.93 -1.42
C ASN A 421 17.96 -28.25 -1.97
N LEU A 422 17.83 -28.14 -3.30
CA LEU A 422 16.76 -27.38 -3.97
C LEU A 422 15.58 -28.23 -4.43
N ILE A 423 15.70 -29.56 -4.49
CA ILE A 423 14.63 -30.42 -4.99
C ILE A 423 13.32 -30.16 -4.23
N ASN A 424 12.24 -29.89 -4.99
CA ASN A 424 10.91 -29.51 -4.49
C ASN A 424 10.88 -28.26 -3.57
N CYS A 425 11.88 -27.38 -3.64
CA CYS A 425 11.89 -26.15 -2.84
C CYS A 425 10.93 -25.10 -3.44
N PHE A 426 9.66 -25.15 -3.04
CA PHE A 426 8.62 -24.25 -3.56
C PHE A 426 8.93 -22.75 -3.38
N ARG A 427 9.67 -22.38 -2.32
CA ARG A 427 10.08 -20.98 -2.08
C ARG A 427 11.00 -20.45 -3.17
N VAL A 428 11.99 -21.26 -3.56
CA VAL A 428 12.95 -20.92 -4.62
C VAL A 428 12.25 -20.98 -5.98
N GLN A 429 11.42 -22.00 -6.23
CA GLN A 429 10.62 -22.10 -7.46
C GLN A 429 9.77 -20.85 -7.69
N LYS A 430 9.00 -20.41 -6.68
CA LYS A 430 8.18 -19.20 -6.75
C LYS A 430 9.02 -17.96 -7.05
N SER A 431 10.09 -17.74 -6.27
CA SER A 431 10.98 -16.58 -6.45
C SER A 431 11.65 -16.57 -7.83
N ALA A 432 12.00 -17.74 -8.36
CA ALA A 432 12.60 -17.87 -9.67
C ALA A 432 11.58 -17.62 -10.79
N LEU A 433 10.34 -18.10 -10.64
CA LEU A 433 9.25 -17.84 -11.59
C LEU A 433 8.83 -16.36 -11.60
N ASP A 434 8.83 -15.70 -10.44
CA ASP A 434 8.56 -14.26 -10.35
C ASP A 434 9.65 -13.44 -11.06
N ALA A 435 10.93 -13.71 -10.78
CA ALA A 435 12.05 -13.08 -11.48
C ALA A 435 12.03 -13.39 -13.00
N LEU A 436 11.68 -14.61 -13.38
CA LEU A 436 11.54 -15.04 -14.77
C LEU A 436 10.41 -14.30 -15.49
N ALA A 437 9.27 -14.07 -14.83
CA ALA A 437 8.16 -13.33 -15.40
C ALA A 437 8.55 -11.87 -15.72
N VAL A 438 9.24 -11.20 -14.80
CA VAL A 438 9.71 -9.81 -15.01
C VAL A 438 10.79 -9.72 -16.09
N LEU A 439 11.63 -10.76 -16.24
CA LEU A 439 12.68 -10.79 -17.26
C LEU A 439 12.13 -10.76 -18.70
N SER A 440 10.88 -11.19 -18.92
CA SER A 440 10.23 -11.14 -20.24
C SER A 440 10.11 -9.73 -20.83
N GLU A 441 10.22 -8.68 -20.00
CA GLU A 441 10.14 -7.28 -20.45
C GLU A 441 11.51 -6.76 -20.96
N LYS A 442 12.58 -7.56 -20.85
CA LYS A 442 13.92 -7.21 -21.32
C LYS A 442 14.20 -7.80 -22.70
N LYS A 443 14.90 -7.03 -23.52
CA LYS A 443 15.39 -7.46 -24.85
C LYS A 443 16.59 -8.39 -24.65
N ASP A 444 16.93 -9.17 -25.69
CA ASP A 444 18.13 -10.05 -25.75
C ASP A 444 17.97 -11.49 -25.19
N CYS A 445 16.75 -12.02 -25.11
CA CYS A 445 16.49 -13.40 -24.64
C CYS A 445 16.07 -14.40 -25.75
N ASP A 446 15.95 -13.93 -26.99
CA ASP A 446 15.20 -14.59 -28.07
C ASP A 446 15.69 -16.01 -28.40
N THR A 447 17.01 -16.24 -28.30
CA THR A 447 17.64 -17.53 -28.64
C THR A 447 17.30 -18.67 -27.67
N LEU A 448 16.84 -18.35 -26.46
CA LEU A 448 16.58 -19.32 -25.39
C LEU A 448 15.10 -19.61 -25.18
N ILE A 449 14.20 -18.95 -25.93
CA ILE A 449 12.75 -19.06 -25.74
C ILE A 449 12.24 -20.50 -25.85
N GLY A 450 12.75 -21.28 -26.81
CA GLY A 450 12.35 -22.68 -26.96
C GLY A 450 12.62 -23.50 -25.69
N SER A 451 13.87 -23.46 -25.21
CA SER A 451 14.27 -24.16 -24.00
C SER A 451 13.57 -23.63 -22.74
N LEU A 452 13.25 -22.34 -22.71
CA LEU A 452 12.43 -21.75 -21.63
C LEU A 452 11.04 -22.38 -21.58
N PHE A 453 10.36 -22.48 -22.72
CA PHE A 453 9.03 -23.11 -22.77
C PHE A 453 9.10 -24.60 -22.45
N ASP A 454 10.18 -25.31 -22.79
CA ASP A 454 10.38 -26.70 -22.34
C ASP A 454 10.37 -26.80 -20.80
N VAL A 455 11.04 -25.86 -20.11
CA VAL A 455 11.04 -25.82 -18.63
C VAL A 455 9.67 -25.46 -18.08
N LEU A 456 9.01 -24.42 -18.61
CA LEU A 456 7.68 -24.00 -18.16
C LEU A 456 6.64 -25.10 -18.37
N LEU A 457 6.62 -25.73 -19.55
CA LEU A 457 5.74 -26.86 -19.86
C LEU A 457 6.00 -28.03 -18.91
N ALA A 458 7.25 -28.30 -18.55
CA ALA A 458 7.54 -29.38 -17.61
C ALA A 458 6.96 -29.11 -16.20
N TYR A 459 6.92 -27.84 -15.75
CA TYR A 459 6.20 -27.45 -14.53
C TYR A 459 4.68 -27.59 -14.68
N LEU A 460 4.13 -27.14 -15.81
CA LEU A 460 2.69 -27.23 -16.10
C LEU A 460 2.22 -28.69 -16.21
N HIS A 461 3.03 -29.59 -16.78
CA HIS A 461 2.70 -31.01 -16.93
C HIS A 461 2.87 -31.83 -15.64
N SER A 462 3.72 -31.38 -14.72
CA SER A 462 4.06 -32.17 -13.53
C SER A 462 2.90 -32.20 -12.54
N PRO A 463 2.39 -33.38 -12.17
CA PRO A 463 1.36 -33.51 -11.14
C PRO A 463 1.88 -33.16 -9.73
N ASN A 464 3.20 -33.06 -9.56
CA ASN A 464 3.84 -32.74 -8.28
C ASN A 464 4.01 -31.22 -8.07
N THR A 465 3.72 -30.41 -9.09
CA THR A 465 3.77 -28.95 -8.96
C THR A 465 2.68 -28.49 -8.00
N SER A 466 3.06 -27.89 -6.87
CA SER A 466 2.08 -27.36 -5.91
C SER A 466 1.21 -26.28 -6.56
N PRO A 467 -0.06 -26.11 -6.14
CA PRO A 467 -0.96 -25.11 -6.73
C PRO A 467 -0.38 -23.68 -6.74
N THR A 468 0.34 -23.31 -5.67
CA THR A 468 0.97 -21.98 -5.58
C THR A 468 2.12 -21.79 -6.55
N VAL A 469 2.90 -22.83 -6.83
CA VAL A 469 3.96 -22.81 -7.85
C VAL A 469 3.34 -22.81 -9.23
N LEU A 470 2.30 -23.61 -9.46
CA LEU A 470 1.57 -23.68 -10.73
C LEU A 470 0.98 -22.31 -11.11
N LYS A 471 0.36 -21.59 -10.17
CA LYS A 471 -0.12 -20.22 -10.38
C LYS A 471 1.00 -19.28 -10.84
N LYS A 472 2.18 -19.36 -10.21
CA LYS A 472 3.37 -18.59 -10.64
C LYS A 472 3.89 -19.04 -12.00
N THR A 473 3.83 -20.33 -12.32
CA THR A 473 4.18 -20.84 -13.65
C THR A 473 3.26 -20.27 -14.71
N PHE A 474 1.94 -20.29 -14.50
CA PHE A 474 0.98 -19.67 -15.41
C PHE A 474 1.24 -18.17 -15.60
N GLN A 475 1.52 -17.44 -14.52
CA GLN A 475 1.88 -16.01 -14.60
C GLN A 475 3.13 -15.78 -15.48
N ALA A 476 4.21 -16.54 -15.23
CA ALA A 476 5.41 -16.47 -16.05
C ALA A 476 5.15 -16.85 -17.52
N THR A 477 4.44 -17.95 -17.77
CA THR A 477 4.05 -18.40 -19.12
C THR A 477 3.27 -17.32 -19.86
N SER A 478 2.30 -16.66 -19.21
CA SER A 478 1.49 -15.61 -19.86
C SER A 478 2.35 -14.43 -20.32
N LYS A 479 3.30 -13.98 -19.48
CA LYS A 479 4.22 -12.89 -19.78
C LYS A 479 5.15 -13.21 -20.95
N TRP A 480 5.68 -14.43 -20.98
CA TRP A 480 6.55 -14.89 -22.07
C TRP A 480 5.80 -15.15 -23.38
N LEU A 481 4.53 -15.57 -23.33
CA LEU A 481 3.68 -15.66 -24.52
C LEU A 481 3.39 -14.28 -25.13
N VAL A 482 3.19 -13.25 -24.29
CA VAL A 482 3.06 -11.86 -24.76
C VAL A 482 4.38 -11.38 -25.39
N HIS A 483 5.53 -11.65 -24.77
CA HIS A 483 6.82 -11.29 -25.35
C HIS A 483 7.08 -11.96 -26.71
N LEU A 484 6.70 -13.24 -26.85
CA LEU A 484 6.80 -13.99 -28.12
C LEU A 484 6.02 -13.32 -29.27
N GLN A 485 4.92 -12.63 -28.95
CA GLN A 485 4.16 -11.84 -29.93
C GLN A 485 5.01 -10.72 -30.56
N GLU A 486 5.75 -9.98 -29.73
CA GLU A 486 6.51 -8.81 -30.17
C GLU A 486 7.65 -9.19 -31.13
N LEU A 487 8.14 -10.42 -31.02
CA LEU A 487 9.25 -10.96 -31.81
C LEU A 487 8.83 -11.61 -33.13
N SER A 488 7.55 -11.99 -33.28
CA SER A 488 7.08 -12.83 -34.38
C SER A 488 7.05 -12.07 -35.72
N CYS A 489 8.20 -12.02 -36.41
CA CYS A 489 8.36 -11.41 -37.73
C CYS A 489 8.82 -12.41 -38.82
N SER A 490 9.22 -13.65 -38.48
CA SER A 490 9.86 -14.59 -39.42
C SER A 490 9.23 -15.99 -39.47
N ASN A 491 9.05 -16.56 -40.68
CA ASN A 491 8.32 -17.83 -40.97
C ASN A 491 8.66 -19.04 -40.07
N SER A 492 9.91 -19.21 -39.62
CA SER A 492 10.32 -20.35 -38.76
C SER A 492 9.93 -20.18 -37.29
N GLN A 493 9.85 -18.95 -36.79
CA GLN A 493 9.41 -18.67 -35.41
C GLN A 493 7.90 -18.89 -35.23
N TRP A 494 7.12 -18.79 -36.31
CA TRP A 494 5.67 -19.03 -36.28
C TRP A 494 5.32 -20.48 -35.97
N GLN A 495 5.98 -21.45 -36.62
CA GLN A 495 5.72 -22.88 -36.38
C GLN A 495 6.04 -23.30 -34.95
N GLN A 496 7.07 -22.69 -34.35
CA GLN A 496 7.42 -22.92 -32.95
C GLN A 496 6.36 -22.33 -32.01
N THR A 497 5.85 -21.14 -32.32
CA THR A 497 4.82 -20.46 -31.53
C THR A 497 3.50 -21.22 -31.52
N GLU A 498 3.08 -21.73 -32.68
CA GLU A 498 1.86 -22.56 -32.82
C GLU A 498 1.96 -23.82 -31.94
N LYS A 499 3.08 -24.55 -32.03
CA LYS A 499 3.31 -25.74 -31.21
C LYS A 499 3.29 -25.44 -29.69
N ILE A 500 3.93 -24.34 -29.28
CA ILE A 500 3.94 -23.93 -27.87
C ILE A 500 2.52 -23.65 -27.38
N LEU A 501 1.70 -22.96 -28.18
CA LEU A 501 0.31 -22.69 -27.84
C LEU A 501 -0.50 -23.99 -27.74
N GLU A 502 -0.36 -24.91 -28.70
CA GLU A 502 -1.03 -26.22 -28.66
C GLU A 502 -0.70 -26.99 -27.36
N ASP A 503 0.59 -27.08 -26.99
CA ASP A 503 1.05 -27.76 -25.78
C ASP A 503 0.49 -27.09 -24.52
N VAL A 504 0.51 -25.76 -24.43
CA VAL A 504 -0.04 -24.99 -23.30
C VAL A 504 -1.55 -25.21 -23.16
N PHE A 505 -2.31 -25.15 -24.26
CA PHE A 505 -3.76 -25.36 -24.22
C PHE A 505 -4.15 -26.81 -23.87
N LEU A 506 -3.37 -27.80 -24.32
CA LEU A 506 -3.58 -29.19 -23.93
C LEU A 506 -3.42 -29.38 -22.41
N VAL A 507 -2.45 -28.70 -21.81
CA VAL A 507 -2.24 -28.74 -20.36
C VAL A 507 -3.33 -27.97 -19.62
N LEU A 508 -3.75 -26.82 -20.16
CA LEU A 508 -4.84 -26.04 -19.61
C LEU A 508 -6.13 -26.86 -19.50
N GLN A 509 -6.50 -27.61 -20.54
CA GLN A 509 -7.68 -28.48 -20.52
C GLN A 509 -7.63 -29.51 -19.39
N LYS A 510 -6.46 -30.07 -19.09
CA LYS A 510 -6.28 -31.01 -17.97
C LYS A 510 -6.47 -30.30 -16.62
N HIS A 511 -5.92 -29.10 -16.46
CA HIS A 511 -6.00 -28.35 -15.20
C HIS A 511 -7.39 -27.78 -14.90
N LEU A 512 -8.18 -27.44 -15.94
CA LEU A 512 -9.60 -27.10 -15.78
C LEU A 512 -10.42 -28.27 -15.19
N CYS A 513 -9.95 -29.51 -15.37
CA CYS A 513 -10.54 -30.72 -14.79
C CYS A 513 -9.87 -31.17 -13.47
N SER A 514 -8.97 -30.37 -12.89
CA SER A 514 -8.21 -30.76 -11.69
C SER A 514 -9.14 -30.98 -10.48
N PRO A 515 -8.87 -31.94 -9.59
CA PRO A 515 -9.61 -32.06 -8.33
C PRO A 515 -9.36 -30.89 -7.38
N CYS A 516 -8.20 -30.23 -7.47
CA CYS A 516 -7.86 -29.07 -6.63
C CYS A 516 -8.48 -27.80 -7.20
N TRP A 517 -9.30 -27.12 -6.40
CA TRP A 517 -10.00 -25.91 -6.85
C TRP A 517 -9.03 -24.76 -7.15
N GLU A 518 -7.92 -24.65 -6.41
CA GLU A 518 -6.90 -23.62 -6.62
C GLU A 518 -6.25 -23.74 -8.01
N VAL A 519 -6.17 -24.97 -8.53
CA VAL A 519 -5.65 -25.26 -9.87
C VAL A 519 -6.67 -24.87 -10.94
N ARG A 520 -7.95 -25.22 -10.75
CA ARG A 520 -9.02 -24.82 -11.68
C ARG A 520 -9.15 -23.29 -11.73
N ASP A 521 -9.18 -22.64 -10.58
CA ASP A 521 -9.23 -21.20 -10.41
C ASP A 521 -8.06 -20.50 -11.11
N SER A 522 -6.81 -20.89 -10.78
CA SER A 522 -5.61 -20.31 -11.41
C SER A 522 -5.55 -20.55 -12.93
N SER A 523 -6.14 -21.65 -13.41
CA SER A 523 -6.22 -21.95 -14.84
C SER A 523 -7.19 -21.03 -15.57
N LEU A 524 -8.33 -20.70 -14.94
CA LEU A 524 -9.31 -19.74 -15.46
C LEU A 524 -8.76 -18.30 -15.42
N GLU A 525 -8.04 -17.92 -14.36
CA GLU A 525 -7.31 -16.64 -14.31
C GLU A 525 -6.28 -16.56 -15.45
N PHE A 526 -5.50 -17.62 -15.66
CA PHE A 526 -4.52 -17.70 -16.75
C PHE A 526 -5.17 -17.57 -18.12
N LEU A 527 -6.26 -18.29 -18.36
CA LEU A 527 -7.04 -18.20 -19.60
C LEU A 527 -7.54 -16.78 -19.84
N THR A 528 -8.10 -16.15 -18.81
CA THR A 528 -8.56 -14.76 -18.85
C THR A 528 -7.42 -13.79 -19.19
N ALA A 529 -6.26 -13.94 -18.55
CA ALA A 529 -5.09 -13.10 -18.81
C ALA A 529 -4.59 -13.25 -20.25
N MET A 530 -4.50 -14.48 -20.77
CA MET A 530 -4.14 -14.73 -22.16
C MET A 530 -5.16 -14.12 -23.13
N VAL A 531 -6.45 -14.27 -22.85
CA VAL A 531 -7.52 -13.65 -23.65
C VAL A 531 -7.33 -12.14 -23.72
N LYS A 532 -7.11 -11.46 -22.59
CA LYS A 532 -6.93 -9.99 -22.57
C LYS A 532 -5.74 -9.52 -23.40
N CYS A 533 -4.62 -10.23 -23.33
CA CYS A 533 -3.37 -9.79 -23.95
C CYS A 533 -3.19 -10.27 -25.40
N LEU A 534 -3.71 -11.46 -25.74
CA LEU A 534 -3.45 -12.15 -27.01
C LEU A 534 -4.69 -12.21 -27.91
N ARG A 535 -5.79 -11.54 -27.54
CA ARG A 535 -7.07 -11.62 -28.29
C ARG A 535 -6.94 -11.32 -29.77
N ASP A 536 -5.97 -10.55 -30.23
CA ASP A 536 -5.83 -10.16 -31.65
C ASP A 536 -4.98 -11.13 -32.48
N GLN A 537 -4.36 -12.13 -31.85
CA GLN A 537 -3.57 -13.14 -32.56
C GLN A 537 -4.44 -14.25 -33.13
N LYS A 538 -4.23 -14.57 -34.41
CA LYS A 538 -5.03 -15.56 -35.14
C LYS A 538 -4.81 -16.98 -34.62
N GLU A 539 -3.57 -17.35 -34.33
CA GLU A 539 -3.14 -18.68 -33.88
C GLU A 539 -3.67 -18.94 -32.47
N PHE A 540 -3.55 -17.93 -31.59
CA PHE A 540 -4.15 -17.96 -30.27
C PHE A 540 -5.68 -18.12 -30.35
N ARG A 541 -6.37 -17.34 -31.20
CA ARG A 541 -7.82 -17.49 -31.44
C ARG A 541 -8.15 -18.90 -31.91
N GLN A 542 -7.39 -19.50 -32.81
CA GLN A 542 -7.63 -20.85 -33.30
C GLN A 542 -7.54 -21.90 -32.19
N CYS A 543 -6.53 -21.82 -31.31
CA CYS A 543 -6.39 -22.73 -30.16
C CYS A 543 -7.48 -22.49 -29.09
N LEU A 544 -7.76 -21.22 -28.80
CA LEU A 544 -8.75 -20.76 -27.83
C LEU A 544 -10.17 -21.22 -28.19
N LEU A 545 -10.51 -21.12 -29.48
CA LEU A 545 -11.82 -21.50 -30.03
C LEU A 545 -11.96 -23.01 -30.24
N SER A 546 -11.05 -23.82 -29.70
CA SER A 546 -11.25 -25.26 -29.67
C SER A 546 -12.53 -25.61 -28.87
N PRO A 547 -13.39 -26.53 -29.37
CA PRO A 547 -14.65 -26.85 -28.71
C PRO A 547 -14.49 -27.34 -27.27
N GLU A 548 -13.35 -27.97 -26.96
CA GLU A 548 -13.07 -28.53 -25.64
C GLU A 548 -12.82 -27.45 -24.58
N VAL A 549 -11.98 -26.45 -24.87
CA VAL A 549 -11.67 -25.36 -23.92
C VAL A 549 -12.93 -24.56 -23.58
N LEU A 550 -13.71 -24.24 -24.61
CA LEU A 550 -14.98 -23.54 -24.47
C LEU A 550 -15.96 -24.32 -23.57
N ARG A 551 -16.14 -25.62 -23.84
CA ARG A 551 -17.02 -26.50 -23.06
C ARG A 551 -16.56 -26.65 -21.61
N LEU A 552 -15.26 -26.88 -21.38
CA LEU A 552 -14.72 -27.03 -20.03
C LEU A 552 -14.87 -25.75 -19.20
N THR A 553 -14.62 -24.59 -19.82
CA THR A 553 -14.79 -23.29 -19.15
C THR A 553 -16.25 -23.04 -18.77
N GLU A 554 -17.20 -23.34 -19.67
CA GLU A 554 -18.63 -23.21 -19.36
C GLU A 554 -19.08 -24.16 -18.24
N ASN A 555 -18.58 -25.40 -18.22
CA ASN A 555 -18.95 -26.37 -17.19
C ASN A 555 -18.54 -25.89 -15.77
N LEU A 556 -17.51 -25.05 -15.66
CA LEU A 556 -17.05 -24.50 -14.38
C LEU A 556 -17.91 -23.35 -13.85
N LEU A 557 -18.90 -22.87 -14.60
CA LEU A 557 -19.91 -21.92 -14.09
C LEU A 557 -20.78 -22.52 -12.97
N VAL A 558 -20.83 -23.86 -12.88
CA VAL A 558 -21.56 -24.59 -11.83
C VAL A 558 -20.62 -25.34 -10.89
N ASP A 559 -19.35 -24.93 -10.80
CA ASP A 559 -18.37 -25.51 -9.87
C ASP A 559 -18.84 -25.37 -8.41
N PRO A 560 -18.60 -26.37 -7.53
CA PRO A 560 -18.95 -26.26 -6.12
C PRO A 560 -18.29 -25.07 -5.41
N GLU A 561 -17.11 -24.62 -5.85
CA GLU A 561 -16.35 -23.55 -5.19
C GLU A 561 -16.66 -22.17 -5.80
N SER A 562 -17.09 -21.19 -4.98
CA SER A 562 -17.46 -19.86 -5.47
C SER A 562 -16.32 -19.11 -6.16
N TYR A 563 -15.08 -19.26 -5.70
CA TYR A 563 -13.91 -18.67 -6.36
C TYR A 563 -13.76 -19.18 -7.79
N VAL A 564 -13.91 -20.50 -8.00
CA VAL A 564 -13.84 -21.10 -9.33
C VAL A 564 -14.99 -20.61 -10.21
N ARG A 565 -16.23 -20.55 -9.68
CA ARG A 565 -17.38 -19.99 -10.42
C ARG A 565 -17.14 -18.53 -10.82
N ALA A 566 -16.60 -17.70 -9.93
CA ALA A 566 -16.30 -16.30 -10.22
C ALA A 566 -15.22 -16.15 -11.32
N SER A 567 -14.16 -16.94 -11.26
CA SER A 567 -13.13 -16.99 -12.31
C SER A 567 -13.70 -17.55 -13.62
N ALA A 568 -14.63 -18.50 -13.57
CA ALA A 568 -15.31 -19.05 -14.74
C ALA A 568 -16.22 -18.02 -15.40
N VAL A 569 -17.00 -17.27 -14.61
CA VAL A 569 -17.80 -16.13 -15.10
C VAL A 569 -16.91 -15.14 -15.84
N THR A 570 -15.76 -14.79 -15.24
CA THR A 570 -14.81 -13.86 -15.84
C THR A 570 -14.26 -14.40 -17.17
N ALA A 571 -13.82 -15.67 -17.18
CA ALA A 571 -13.28 -16.32 -18.38
C ALA A 571 -14.33 -16.45 -19.50
N VAL A 572 -15.52 -16.96 -19.20
CA VAL A 572 -16.65 -17.06 -20.14
C VAL A 572 -17.06 -15.68 -20.66
N GLY A 573 -17.08 -14.67 -19.79
CA GLY A 573 -17.39 -13.29 -20.14
C GLY A 573 -16.44 -12.72 -21.21
N HIS A 574 -15.14 -12.95 -21.03
CA HIS A 574 -14.12 -12.52 -21.98
C HIS A 574 -14.07 -13.39 -23.25
N LEU A 575 -14.36 -14.70 -23.15
CA LEU A 575 -14.48 -15.59 -24.31
C LEU A 575 -15.65 -15.18 -25.21
N ALA A 576 -16.81 -14.89 -24.61
CA ALA A 576 -17.99 -14.41 -25.32
C ALA A 576 -17.73 -13.09 -26.06
N PHE A 577 -16.91 -12.21 -25.48
CA PHE A 577 -16.46 -10.99 -26.15
C PHE A 577 -15.72 -11.29 -27.46
N ILE A 578 -14.76 -12.24 -27.45
CA ILE A 578 -14.01 -12.63 -28.65
C ILE A 578 -14.91 -13.33 -29.69
N THR A 579 -15.78 -14.25 -29.25
CA THR A 579 -16.52 -15.14 -30.15
C THR A 579 -17.73 -14.47 -30.79
N CYS A 580 -18.44 -13.62 -30.05
CA CYS A 580 -19.74 -13.08 -30.48
C CYS A 580 -19.66 -11.69 -31.12
N PHE A 581 -18.54 -10.97 -30.96
CA PHE A 581 -18.45 -9.55 -31.33
C PHE A 581 -17.28 -9.18 -32.24
N ALA A 582 -16.53 -10.15 -32.75
CA ALA A 582 -15.53 -9.93 -33.80
C ALA A 582 -16.22 -9.75 -35.18
N PRO A 583 -15.90 -8.70 -35.97
CA PRO A 583 -16.43 -8.55 -37.32
C PRO A 583 -15.88 -9.65 -38.23
N GLU A 584 -16.80 -10.46 -38.76
CA GLU A 584 -16.65 -11.48 -39.81
C GLU A 584 -15.48 -12.48 -39.64
N SER A 585 -15.73 -13.56 -38.90
CA SER A 585 -15.06 -14.85 -39.09
C SER A 585 -15.99 -15.78 -39.88
N PRO A 586 -15.70 -16.09 -41.15
CA PRO A 586 -16.44 -17.10 -41.89
C PRO A 586 -15.95 -18.48 -41.46
N ALA A 587 -16.89 -19.35 -41.09
CA ALA A 587 -16.71 -20.79 -40.87
C ALA A 587 -16.19 -21.25 -39.49
N THR A 588 -16.94 -21.01 -38.42
CA THR A 588 -17.09 -22.01 -37.35
C THR A 588 -18.49 -21.87 -36.74
N GLY A 589 -19.32 -22.91 -36.85
CA GLY A 589 -20.74 -22.82 -36.50
C GLY A 589 -21.01 -22.54 -35.01
N ASN A 590 -21.94 -21.62 -34.75
CA ASN A 590 -22.94 -21.54 -33.65
C ASN A 590 -22.68 -22.22 -32.29
N LEU A 591 -21.45 -22.33 -31.78
CA LEU A 591 -21.21 -22.94 -30.46
C LEU A 591 -21.42 -21.96 -29.29
N TYR A 592 -21.21 -20.66 -29.52
CA TYR A 592 -21.48 -19.60 -28.54
C TYR A 592 -22.60 -18.68 -29.06
N ASN A 593 -23.81 -18.82 -28.50
CA ASN A 593 -24.89 -17.88 -28.74
C ASN A 593 -24.84 -16.79 -27.66
N LYS A 594 -24.62 -15.53 -28.07
CA LYS A 594 -24.65 -14.33 -27.19
C LYS A 594 -25.82 -14.37 -26.21
N GLU A 595 -27.02 -14.68 -26.70
CA GLU A 595 -28.24 -14.70 -25.89
C GLU A 595 -28.20 -15.77 -24.80
N ASN A 596 -27.61 -16.93 -25.09
CA ASN A 596 -27.47 -18.01 -24.13
C ASN A 596 -26.46 -17.67 -23.03
N THR A 597 -25.32 -17.08 -23.40
CA THR A 597 -24.31 -16.66 -22.40
C THR A 597 -24.84 -15.55 -21.50
N VAL A 598 -25.50 -14.54 -22.07
CA VAL A 598 -26.13 -13.46 -21.30
C VAL A 598 -27.19 -14.04 -20.34
N ALA A 599 -28.03 -14.97 -20.81
CA ALA A 599 -29.04 -15.61 -19.97
C ALA A 599 -28.42 -16.41 -18.82
N LYS A 600 -27.37 -17.19 -19.07
CA LYS A 600 -26.64 -17.94 -18.01
C LYS A 600 -26.01 -17.02 -16.98
N LEU A 601 -25.35 -15.93 -17.40
CA LEU A 601 -24.74 -14.99 -16.46
C LEU A 601 -25.82 -14.22 -15.67
N GLN A 602 -26.93 -13.87 -16.31
CA GLN A 602 -28.08 -13.26 -15.62
C GLN A 602 -28.69 -14.22 -14.58
N GLU A 603 -28.77 -15.51 -14.89
CA GLU A 603 -29.20 -16.55 -13.95
C GLU A 603 -28.27 -16.56 -12.72
N ILE A 604 -26.95 -16.64 -12.93
CA ILE A 604 -25.95 -16.59 -11.84
C ILE A 604 -26.12 -15.33 -10.98
N LEU A 605 -26.27 -14.15 -11.61
CA LEU A 605 -26.51 -12.90 -10.90
C LEU A 605 -27.78 -12.92 -10.05
N SER A 606 -28.81 -13.65 -10.48
CA SER A 606 -30.09 -13.71 -9.78
C SER A 606 -30.20 -14.82 -8.73
N THR A 607 -29.51 -15.96 -8.92
CA THR A 607 -29.74 -17.17 -8.12
C THR A 607 -28.52 -17.75 -7.43
N ASP A 608 -27.29 -17.35 -7.76
CA ASP A 608 -26.11 -17.88 -7.06
C ASP A 608 -26.17 -17.50 -5.58
N SER A 609 -25.94 -18.48 -4.70
CA SER A 609 -26.02 -18.27 -3.25
C SER A 609 -24.90 -17.41 -2.70
N GLU A 610 -23.76 -17.34 -3.40
CA GLU A 610 -22.55 -16.65 -2.91
C GLU A 610 -22.28 -15.35 -3.67
N GLY A 611 -21.65 -14.39 -2.99
CA GLY A 611 -21.40 -13.06 -3.56
C GLY A 611 -20.37 -13.04 -4.70
N PHE A 612 -19.29 -13.84 -4.60
CA PHE A 612 -18.18 -13.77 -5.56
C PHE A 612 -18.60 -13.96 -7.03
N PRO A 613 -19.41 -14.97 -7.40
CA PRO A 613 -19.86 -15.13 -8.79
C PRO A 613 -20.75 -13.98 -9.25
N ARG A 614 -21.64 -13.48 -8.38
CA ARG A 614 -22.53 -12.34 -8.70
C ARG A 614 -21.73 -11.05 -8.94
N ARG A 615 -20.72 -10.78 -8.12
CA ARG A 615 -19.76 -9.66 -8.32
C ARG A 615 -19.03 -9.79 -9.65
N ALA A 616 -18.56 -10.99 -9.99
CA ALA A 616 -17.89 -11.25 -11.26
C ALA A 616 -18.82 -11.01 -12.47
N VAL A 617 -20.09 -11.39 -12.38
CA VAL A 617 -21.07 -11.13 -13.46
C VAL A 617 -21.22 -9.63 -13.69
N ILE A 618 -21.38 -8.84 -12.62
CA ILE A 618 -21.50 -7.39 -12.73
C ILE A 618 -20.25 -6.74 -13.31
N SER A 619 -19.06 -7.22 -12.92
CA SER A 619 -17.81 -6.76 -13.52
C SER A 619 -17.75 -7.01 -15.04
N ILE A 620 -18.18 -8.20 -15.49
CA ILE A 620 -18.24 -8.55 -16.91
C ILE A 620 -19.30 -7.73 -17.66
N PHE A 621 -20.50 -7.58 -17.10
CA PHE A 621 -21.55 -6.76 -17.71
C PHE A 621 -21.14 -5.29 -17.84
N THR A 622 -20.45 -4.75 -16.83
CA THR A 622 -19.88 -3.40 -16.87
C THR A 622 -18.81 -3.27 -17.96
N THR A 623 -17.97 -4.29 -18.11
CA THR A 623 -16.95 -4.34 -19.17
C THR A 623 -17.58 -4.36 -20.56
N TRP A 624 -18.58 -5.22 -20.78
CA TRP A 624 -19.31 -5.31 -22.05
C TRP A 624 -20.02 -3.99 -22.40
N LEU A 625 -20.58 -3.32 -21.41
CA LEU A 625 -21.17 -2.00 -21.60
C LEU A 625 -20.10 -0.98 -22.01
N ARG A 626 -18.97 -0.93 -21.28
CA ARG A 626 -17.84 -0.02 -21.56
C ARG A 626 -17.29 -0.19 -22.98
N GLU A 627 -17.23 -1.42 -23.48
CA GLU A 627 -16.75 -1.76 -24.82
C GLU A 627 -17.83 -1.64 -25.92
N GLY A 628 -19.08 -1.29 -25.58
CA GLY A 628 -20.17 -1.06 -26.53
C GLY A 628 -20.80 -2.35 -27.10
N CYS A 629 -20.71 -3.47 -26.38
CA CYS A 629 -21.08 -4.81 -26.87
C CYS A 629 -22.56 -5.18 -26.66
N THR A 630 -23.35 -4.27 -26.10
CA THR A 630 -24.75 -4.53 -25.75
C THR A 630 -25.68 -4.58 -26.97
N GLY A 631 -25.31 -3.99 -28.11
CA GLY A 631 -26.09 -4.02 -29.35
C GLY A 631 -26.55 -2.62 -29.75
N GLN A 632 -27.79 -2.49 -30.24
CA GLN A 632 -28.41 -1.19 -30.47
C GLN A 632 -28.67 -0.45 -29.13
N PRO A 633 -28.88 0.87 -29.15
CA PRO A 633 -29.19 1.64 -27.94
C PRO A 633 -30.38 1.08 -27.15
N GLU A 634 -31.47 0.68 -27.82
CA GLU A 634 -32.65 0.14 -27.12
C GLU A 634 -32.38 -1.22 -26.45
N ASP A 635 -31.51 -2.05 -27.04
CA ASP A 635 -31.09 -3.33 -26.43
C ASP A 635 -30.23 -3.09 -25.18
N THR A 636 -29.46 -2.01 -25.19
CA THR A 636 -28.60 -1.58 -24.08
C THR A 636 -29.43 -1.09 -22.91
N GLU A 637 -30.45 -0.27 -23.16
CA GLU A 637 -31.41 0.18 -22.14
C GLU A 637 -32.08 -1.00 -21.43
N GLN A 638 -32.60 -1.96 -22.20
CA GLN A 638 -33.26 -3.13 -21.64
C GLN A 638 -32.30 -4.03 -20.88
N PHE A 639 -31.07 -4.17 -21.37
CA PHE A 639 -30.01 -4.91 -20.67
C PHE A 639 -29.72 -4.30 -19.30
N VAL A 640 -29.43 -2.99 -19.26
CA VAL A 640 -29.16 -2.26 -18.01
C VAL A 640 -30.36 -2.34 -17.06
N SER A 641 -31.58 -2.17 -17.57
CA SER A 641 -32.81 -2.27 -16.78
C SER A 641 -32.98 -3.64 -16.11
N ARG A 642 -32.67 -4.74 -16.80
CA ARG A 642 -32.72 -6.10 -16.22
C ARG A 642 -31.66 -6.32 -15.15
N VAL A 643 -30.45 -5.81 -15.38
CA VAL A 643 -29.35 -5.91 -14.41
C VAL A 643 -29.70 -5.14 -13.13
N ILE A 644 -30.15 -3.89 -13.26
CA ILE A 644 -30.56 -3.03 -12.14
C ILE A 644 -31.64 -3.71 -11.29
N GLN A 645 -32.69 -4.26 -11.92
CA GLN A 645 -33.76 -4.95 -11.21
C GLN A 645 -33.27 -6.16 -10.41
N THR A 646 -32.17 -6.78 -10.83
CA THR A 646 -31.59 -7.93 -10.15
C THR A 646 -30.72 -7.48 -8.98
N VAL A 647 -29.80 -6.53 -9.21
CA VAL A 647 -28.84 -6.08 -8.19
C VAL A 647 -29.48 -5.24 -7.10
N GLU A 648 -30.55 -4.50 -7.39
CA GLU A 648 -31.21 -3.61 -6.44
C GLU A 648 -31.64 -4.30 -5.15
N HIS A 649 -31.95 -5.59 -5.22
CA HIS A 649 -32.39 -6.41 -4.10
C HIS A 649 -31.33 -7.40 -3.62
N ASP A 650 -30.08 -7.27 -4.08
CA ASP A 650 -28.99 -8.14 -3.66
C ASP A 650 -28.58 -7.85 -2.21
N LEU A 651 -28.31 -8.92 -1.45
CA LEU A 651 -27.88 -8.83 -0.05
C LEU A 651 -26.41 -8.44 0.08
N ASP A 652 -25.61 -8.68 -0.95
CA ASP A 652 -24.20 -8.33 -0.98
C ASP A 652 -24.03 -6.90 -1.48
N TRP A 653 -23.60 -6.00 -0.59
CA TRP A 653 -23.41 -4.59 -0.89
C TRP A 653 -22.38 -4.35 -2.00
N GLU A 654 -21.40 -5.24 -2.19
CA GLU A 654 -20.42 -5.10 -3.28
C GLU A 654 -21.04 -5.38 -4.65
N VAL A 655 -22.08 -6.23 -4.72
CA VAL A 655 -22.86 -6.43 -5.95
C VAL A 655 -23.68 -5.17 -6.27
N ARG A 656 -24.32 -4.58 -5.26
CA ARG A 656 -25.06 -3.31 -5.40
C ARG A 656 -24.13 -2.16 -5.81
N LEU A 657 -22.95 -2.08 -5.20
CA LEU A 657 -21.93 -1.10 -5.56
C LEU A 657 -21.44 -1.29 -7.01
N GLY A 658 -21.21 -2.52 -7.44
CA GLY A 658 -20.89 -2.82 -8.84
C GLY A 658 -22.03 -2.42 -9.79
N GLY A 659 -23.29 -2.60 -9.38
CA GLY A 659 -24.46 -2.12 -10.11
C GLY A 659 -24.46 -0.60 -10.32
N LEU A 660 -24.02 0.15 -9.31
CA LEU A 660 -23.84 1.61 -9.41
C LEU A 660 -22.70 2.00 -10.35
N GLU A 661 -21.60 1.25 -10.38
CA GLU A 661 -20.53 1.46 -11.38
C GLU A 661 -21.07 1.24 -12.81
N LEU A 662 -21.85 0.17 -13.02
CA LEU A 662 -22.48 -0.09 -14.31
C LEU A 662 -23.41 1.06 -14.75
N VAL A 663 -24.19 1.59 -13.80
CA VAL A 663 -25.06 2.76 -14.02
C VAL A 663 -24.27 4.00 -14.41
N GLU A 664 -23.16 4.28 -13.74
CA GLU A 664 -22.30 5.43 -14.06
C GLU A 664 -21.70 5.32 -15.48
N VAL A 665 -21.23 4.12 -15.85
CA VAL A 665 -20.74 3.85 -17.21
C VAL A 665 -21.85 4.06 -18.24
N PHE A 666 -23.07 3.57 -17.96
CA PHE A 666 -24.24 3.77 -18.82
C PHE A 666 -24.55 5.26 -19.00
N CYS A 667 -24.69 6.02 -17.91
CA CYS A 667 -24.91 7.47 -17.94
C CYS A 667 -23.89 8.18 -18.83
N SER A 668 -22.61 7.91 -18.60
CA SER A 668 -21.50 8.57 -19.30
C SER A 668 -21.56 8.31 -20.81
N GLN A 669 -21.79 7.07 -21.21
CA GLN A 669 -21.90 6.69 -22.62
C GLN A 669 -23.14 7.29 -23.29
N THR A 670 -24.32 7.21 -22.67
CA THR A 670 -25.57 7.75 -23.22
C THR A 670 -25.47 9.27 -23.39
N ILE A 671 -24.90 9.98 -22.41
CA ILE A 671 -24.66 11.43 -22.49
C ILE A 671 -23.71 11.75 -23.66
N CYS A 672 -22.62 11.01 -23.83
CA CYS A 672 -21.67 11.24 -24.92
C CYS A 672 -22.28 10.97 -26.30
N GLN A 673 -23.07 9.91 -26.45
CA GLN A 673 -23.73 9.55 -27.72
C GLN A 673 -24.74 10.61 -28.16
N LEU A 674 -25.54 11.15 -27.23
CA LEU A 674 -26.54 12.17 -27.54
C LEU A 674 -25.97 13.60 -27.68
N SER A 675 -24.74 13.84 -27.20
CA SER A 675 -24.04 15.12 -27.33
C SER A 675 -23.11 15.23 -28.55
N GLN A 676 -22.68 14.11 -29.15
CA GLN A 676 -21.78 14.11 -30.31
C GLN A 676 -22.45 13.62 -31.61
N CYS A 677 -22.76 14.53 -32.53
CA CYS A 677 -22.93 14.20 -33.95
C CYS A 677 -22.02 15.10 -34.82
N PRO A 678 -20.83 14.63 -35.25
CA PRO A 678 -19.88 15.43 -36.03
C PRO A 678 -20.30 15.71 -37.49
N TYR A 679 -21.36 15.07 -37.98
CA TYR A 679 -21.79 15.14 -39.39
C TYR A 679 -23.27 15.54 -39.59
N ALA A 680 -23.98 15.92 -38.54
CA ALA A 680 -25.32 16.49 -38.70
C ALA A 680 -25.20 17.94 -39.18
N PRO A 681 -25.82 18.33 -40.31
CA PRO A 681 -25.88 19.73 -40.69
C PRO A 681 -26.62 20.49 -39.59
N VAL A 682 -26.02 21.60 -39.13
CA VAL A 682 -26.60 22.49 -38.12
C VAL A 682 -27.95 22.97 -38.61
N SER A 683 -29.02 22.28 -38.22
CA SER A 683 -30.39 22.73 -38.42
C SER A 683 -30.70 23.73 -37.32
N SER A 684 -30.71 25.01 -37.68
CA SER A 684 -30.89 26.16 -36.80
C SER A 684 -32.34 26.33 -36.30
N ALA A 685 -33.02 25.25 -35.89
CA ALA A 685 -34.42 25.33 -35.45
C ALA A 685 -34.86 24.27 -34.43
N VAL A 686 -33.93 23.71 -33.63
CA VAL A 686 -34.29 22.82 -32.52
C VAL A 686 -33.87 23.47 -31.21
N THR A 687 -34.86 23.72 -30.35
CA THR A 687 -34.71 24.21 -28.98
C THR A 687 -33.72 23.33 -28.21
N SER A 688 -32.84 23.97 -27.44
CA SER A 688 -31.82 23.35 -26.57
C SER A 688 -32.36 22.33 -25.54
N SER A 689 -33.69 22.22 -25.39
CA SER A 689 -34.39 21.31 -24.47
C SER A 689 -34.67 19.90 -25.01
N THR A 690 -34.55 19.68 -26.32
CA THR A 690 -34.95 18.41 -26.97
C THR A 690 -34.03 17.22 -26.58
N PRO A 691 -32.69 17.37 -26.55
CA PRO A 691 -31.78 16.27 -26.17
C PRO A 691 -31.85 15.90 -24.68
N GLN A 692 -32.16 16.87 -23.81
CA GLN A 692 -32.24 16.64 -22.36
C GLN A 692 -33.47 15.81 -21.96
N ASN A 693 -34.62 16.05 -22.59
CA ASN A 693 -35.83 15.28 -22.33
C ASN A 693 -35.68 13.82 -22.83
N GLU A 694 -35.00 13.63 -23.96
CA GLU A 694 -34.67 12.30 -24.49
C GLU A 694 -33.73 11.54 -23.55
N LEU A 695 -32.67 12.18 -23.03
CA LEU A 695 -31.77 11.60 -22.01
C LEU A 695 -32.53 11.15 -20.75
N LEU A 696 -33.42 11.99 -20.23
CA LEU A 696 -34.21 11.66 -19.05
C LEU A 696 -35.15 10.47 -19.31
N GLN A 697 -35.78 10.40 -20.48
CA GLN A 697 -36.62 9.27 -20.87
C GLN A 697 -35.83 7.96 -20.93
N VAL A 698 -34.62 7.98 -21.48
CA VAL A 698 -33.73 6.81 -21.52
C VAL A 698 -33.41 6.32 -20.11
N PHE A 699 -33.01 7.22 -19.21
CA PHE A 699 -32.69 6.86 -17.82
C PHE A 699 -33.91 6.35 -17.04
N CYS A 700 -35.10 6.91 -17.30
CA CYS A 700 -36.36 6.44 -16.74
C CYS A 700 -36.70 5.01 -17.21
N ARG A 701 -36.58 4.72 -18.51
CA ARG A 701 -36.80 3.36 -19.06
C ARG A 701 -35.80 2.33 -18.54
N ALA A 702 -34.56 2.76 -18.32
CA ALA A 702 -33.53 1.96 -17.68
C ALA A 702 -33.78 1.71 -16.17
N LYS A 703 -34.81 2.34 -15.56
CA LYS A 703 -35.13 2.28 -14.12
C LYS A 703 -34.00 2.78 -13.20
N LEU A 704 -33.14 3.64 -13.74
CA LEU A 704 -31.92 4.10 -13.12
C LEU A 704 -32.19 4.92 -11.85
N PHE A 705 -33.12 5.87 -11.92
CA PHE A 705 -33.42 6.76 -10.80
C PHE A 705 -33.99 6.02 -9.60
N GLY A 706 -34.85 5.03 -9.83
CA GLY A 706 -35.41 4.21 -8.76
C GLY A 706 -34.32 3.50 -7.95
N PHE A 707 -33.27 3.04 -8.62
CA PHE A 707 -32.11 2.41 -7.99
C PHE A 707 -31.22 3.43 -7.28
N LEU A 708 -30.85 4.54 -7.93
CA LEU A 708 -30.01 5.58 -7.33
C LEU A 708 -30.62 6.18 -6.05
N PHE A 709 -31.89 6.58 -6.09
CA PHE A 709 -32.55 7.19 -4.93
C PHE A 709 -32.76 6.20 -3.79
N ARG A 710 -32.98 4.91 -4.07
CA ARG A 710 -33.04 3.87 -3.04
C ARG A 710 -31.66 3.62 -2.42
N SER A 711 -30.61 3.59 -3.24
CA SER A 711 -29.23 3.44 -2.80
C SER A 711 -28.72 4.58 -1.90
N LEU A 712 -29.25 5.80 -2.02
CA LEU A 712 -28.94 6.89 -1.07
C LEU A 712 -29.34 6.54 0.39
N CYS A 713 -30.33 5.66 0.56
CA CYS A 713 -30.83 5.24 1.86
C CYS A 713 -30.25 3.89 2.31
N ASP A 714 -29.19 3.40 1.64
CA ASP A 714 -28.56 2.13 1.98
C ASP A 714 -27.94 2.18 3.38
N CYS A 715 -27.92 1.02 4.03
CA CYS A 715 -27.19 0.86 5.29
C CYS A 715 -25.67 0.92 5.06
N ASP A 716 -25.22 0.44 3.90
CA ASP A 716 -23.81 0.45 3.53
C ASP A 716 -23.42 1.80 2.93
N LYS A 717 -22.73 2.64 3.72
CA LYS A 717 -22.31 4.00 3.32
C LYS A 717 -21.66 4.07 1.92
N PRO A 718 -20.76 3.16 1.50
CA PRO A 718 -20.16 3.22 0.16
C PRO A 718 -21.18 3.18 -0.97
N VAL A 719 -22.29 2.46 -0.79
CA VAL A 719 -23.39 2.37 -1.78
C VAL A 719 -24.11 3.72 -1.87
N GLY A 720 -24.42 4.34 -0.72
CA GLY A 720 -25.03 5.67 -0.64
C GLY A 720 -24.15 6.77 -1.23
N GLN A 721 -22.85 6.78 -0.88
CA GLN A 721 -21.87 7.73 -1.41
C GLN A 721 -21.80 7.67 -2.93
N ARG A 722 -21.61 6.46 -3.48
CA ARG A 722 -21.50 6.27 -4.94
C ARG A 722 -22.79 6.66 -5.67
N ALA A 723 -23.95 6.36 -5.10
CA ALA A 723 -25.23 6.79 -5.67
C ALA A 723 -25.37 8.32 -5.66
N CYS A 724 -24.93 8.97 -4.58
CA CYS A 724 -24.92 10.43 -4.45
C CYS A 724 -24.01 11.07 -5.49
N ASP A 725 -22.81 10.54 -5.71
CA ASP A 725 -21.86 11.04 -6.73
C ASP A 725 -22.48 11.01 -8.13
N VAL A 726 -23.13 9.90 -8.49
CA VAL A 726 -23.80 9.76 -9.80
C VAL A 726 -24.94 10.78 -9.92
N LEU A 727 -25.76 10.96 -8.88
CA LEU A 727 -26.85 11.93 -8.88
C LEU A 727 -26.35 13.38 -8.97
N ILE A 728 -25.23 13.72 -8.31
CA ILE A 728 -24.58 15.04 -8.43
C ILE A 728 -24.11 15.26 -9.86
N GLY A 729 -23.45 14.26 -10.47
CA GLY A 729 -23.02 14.31 -11.86
C GLY A 729 -24.18 14.54 -12.83
N LEU A 730 -25.29 13.81 -12.64
CA LEU A 730 -26.51 13.99 -13.42
C LEU A 730 -27.14 15.38 -13.21
N ARG A 731 -27.20 15.88 -11.97
CA ARG A 731 -27.70 17.23 -11.66
C ARG A 731 -26.90 18.30 -12.39
N GLY A 732 -25.57 18.21 -12.39
CA GLY A 732 -24.70 19.13 -13.11
C GLY A 732 -24.90 19.12 -14.64
N HIS A 733 -25.35 18.00 -15.20
CA HIS A 733 -25.66 17.90 -16.62
C HIS A 733 -27.01 18.53 -17.01
N PHE A 734 -28.04 18.39 -16.15
CA PHE A 734 -29.37 18.92 -16.42
C PHE A 734 -29.52 20.40 -16.02
N TYR A 735 -28.85 20.85 -14.96
CA TYR A 735 -28.86 22.23 -14.48
C TYR A 735 -27.55 22.95 -14.85
N SER A 736 -27.47 23.50 -16.06
CA SER A 736 -26.28 24.25 -16.51
C SER A 736 -26.09 25.55 -15.72
N THR A 737 -24.83 25.92 -15.46
CA THR A 737 -24.33 26.95 -14.52
C THR A 737 -24.85 28.39 -14.73
N SER A 738 -25.62 28.67 -15.79
CA SER A 738 -26.15 30.01 -16.09
C SER A 738 -27.47 30.36 -15.38
N THR A 739 -28.04 29.44 -14.58
CA THR A 739 -29.24 29.72 -13.75
C THR A 739 -28.94 29.98 -12.28
N LEU A 740 -27.66 29.96 -11.88
CA LEU A 740 -27.21 30.20 -10.50
C LEU A 740 -26.91 31.67 -10.16
N GLU A 741 -27.08 32.61 -11.10
CA GLU A 741 -26.79 34.04 -10.89
C GLU A 741 -27.98 34.90 -10.44
N ASN A 742 -29.16 34.34 -10.17
CA ASN A 742 -30.27 35.08 -9.53
C ASN A 742 -30.66 34.45 -8.18
N PRO A 743 -30.04 34.88 -7.07
CA PRO A 743 -30.36 34.42 -5.71
C PRO A 743 -31.74 34.88 -5.20
N GLN A 744 -32.57 35.54 -6.00
CA GLN A 744 -33.80 36.23 -5.56
C GLN A 744 -35.12 35.60 -6.05
N GLU A 745 -35.09 34.51 -6.83
CA GLU A 745 -36.33 33.79 -7.22
C GLU A 745 -36.40 32.35 -6.68
N ILE A 746 -35.52 31.98 -5.74
CA ILE A 746 -35.55 30.70 -5.01
C ILE A 746 -35.70 30.95 -3.50
N GLU A 747 -36.53 31.92 -3.10
CA GLU A 747 -36.94 32.07 -1.69
C GLU A 747 -38.25 31.31 -1.35
N ASP A 748 -38.92 30.72 -2.36
CA ASP A 748 -40.11 29.87 -2.18
C ASP A 748 -39.87 28.39 -2.58
N SER A 749 -38.60 27.94 -2.65
CA SER A 749 -38.29 26.50 -2.76
C SER A 749 -38.13 25.92 -1.34
N PRO A 750 -38.80 24.81 -0.99
CA PRO A 750 -38.75 24.28 0.36
C PRO A 750 -37.31 23.92 0.73
N ALA A 751 -36.85 24.41 1.88
CA ALA A 751 -35.54 24.13 2.46
C ALA A 751 -35.06 22.69 2.23
N GLY A 752 -33.77 22.57 1.93
CA GLY A 752 -33.06 21.34 1.55
C GLY A 752 -33.56 20.09 2.26
N ARG A 753 -33.98 19.09 1.46
CA ARG A 753 -34.54 17.85 1.97
C ARG A 753 -33.42 16.80 2.11
N GLY A 754 -33.04 16.48 3.34
CA GLY A 754 -32.01 15.48 3.66
C GLY A 754 -32.48 14.00 3.72
N ILE A 755 -31.62 13.08 4.18
CA ILE A 755 -31.87 11.62 4.21
C ILE A 755 -33.17 11.25 4.91
N ALA A 756 -33.45 11.84 6.08
CA ALA A 756 -34.63 11.51 6.87
C ALA A 756 -35.94 11.85 6.15
N TRP A 757 -35.92 12.89 5.32
CA TRP A 757 -37.03 13.20 4.42
C TRP A 757 -37.13 12.12 3.34
N LEU A 758 -36.03 11.80 2.65
CA LEU A 758 -36.00 10.81 1.58
C LEU A 758 -36.48 9.43 2.04
N GLN A 759 -35.98 8.93 3.16
CA GLN A 759 -36.37 7.64 3.75
C GLN A 759 -37.86 7.57 4.10
N ARG A 760 -38.39 8.61 4.77
CA ARG A 760 -39.83 8.70 5.10
C ARG A 760 -40.66 8.61 3.82
N THR A 761 -40.18 9.29 2.79
CA THR A 761 -40.89 9.47 1.54
C THR A 761 -40.86 8.22 0.65
N LEU A 762 -39.72 7.52 0.60
CA LEU A 762 -39.59 6.20 -0.03
C LEU A 762 -40.43 5.12 0.68
N ARG A 763 -40.46 5.11 2.03
CA ARG A 763 -41.28 4.16 2.81
C ARG A 763 -42.79 4.35 2.63
N GLN A 764 -43.22 5.58 2.41
CA GLN A 764 -44.62 5.91 2.13
C GLN A 764 -44.99 5.69 0.65
N GLY A 765 -44.04 5.23 -0.19
CA GLY A 765 -44.26 4.97 -1.61
C GLY A 765 -44.57 6.22 -2.43
N SER A 766 -44.31 7.42 -1.91
CA SER A 766 -44.76 8.66 -2.53
C SER A 766 -43.76 9.79 -2.34
N LEU A 767 -42.78 9.92 -3.26
CA LEU A 767 -42.00 11.16 -3.38
C LEU A 767 -42.86 12.37 -3.73
N ALA A 768 -44.11 12.18 -4.15
CA ALA A 768 -44.99 13.22 -4.70
C ALA A 768 -45.80 14.01 -3.67
N GLN A 769 -45.98 13.56 -2.43
CA GLN A 769 -46.93 14.23 -1.51
C GLN A 769 -46.58 15.70 -1.19
N ASN A 770 -45.36 16.16 -1.50
CA ASN A 770 -44.94 17.55 -1.30
C ASN A 770 -44.27 18.18 -2.54
N PHE A 771 -44.52 17.66 -3.75
CA PHE A 771 -44.21 18.39 -4.99
C PHE A 771 -45.52 18.97 -5.54
N PRO A 772 -45.56 20.26 -5.92
CA PRO A 772 -46.76 20.83 -6.51
C PRO A 772 -46.88 20.32 -7.96
N THR A 773 -47.51 19.17 -8.13
CA THR A 773 -48.08 18.75 -9.41
C THR A 773 -49.57 18.50 -9.19
N ASP A 774 -50.39 19.36 -9.80
CA ASP A 774 -51.84 19.23 -9.82
C ASP A 774 -52.24 17.87 -10.43
N GLY A 775 -52.62 16.91 -9.59
CA GLY A 775 -53.19 15.63 -9.98
C GLY A 775 -52.44 14.43 -9.42
N GLY A 776 -53.08 13.70 -8.50
CA GLY A 776 -52.46 12.62 -7.73
C GLY A 776 -52.11 11.38 -8.55
N ASP A 777 -50.89 10.88 -8.36
CA ASP A 777 -50.54 9.51 -7.92
C ASP A 777 -49.01 9.36 -7.95
N GLY A 778 -48.36 9.28 -6.78
CA GLY A 778 -46.96 8.87 -6.63
C GLY A 778 -45.90 9.72 -7.37
N VAL A 779 -44.62 9.51 -7.05
CA VAL A 779 -43.56 9.85 -8.02
C VAL A 779 -43.37 8.63 -8.87
N ASP A 780 -43.61 8.78 -10.15
CA ASP A 780 -43.27 7.77 -11.12
C ASP A 780 -41.77 7.91 -11.42
N PHE A 781 -40.95 6.94 -10.98
CA PHE A 781 -39.53 6.87 -11.38
C PHE A 781 -39.35 6.67 -12.89
N GLN A 782 -40.44 6.45 -13.63
CA GLN A 782 -40.49 6.38 -15.08
C GLN A 782 -40.94 7.71 -15.73
N ASP A 783 -41.33 8.72 -14.95
CA ASP A 783 -41.70 10.05 -15.44
C ASP A 783 -40.51 11.04 -15.41
N PRO A 784 -40.04 11.53 -16.57
CA PRO A 784 -38.96 12.51 -16.67
C PRO A 784 -39.19 13.79 -15.87
N GLY A 785 -40.44 14.29 -15.81
CA GLY A 785 -40.77 15.53 -15.12
C GLY A 785 -40.58 15.42 -13.61
N SER A 786 -41.07 14.32 -13.04
CA SER A 786 -40.91 13.97 -11.63
C SER A 786 -39.43 13.79 -11.25
N MET A 787 -38.61 13.18 -12.11
CA MET A 787 -37.18 12.97 -11.83
C MET A 787 -36.37 14.26 -11.83
N MET A 788 -36.70 15.19 -12.74
CA MET A 788 -36.05 16.49 -12.77
C MET A 788 -36.39 17.31 -11.51
N LEU A 789 -37.64 17.29 -11.05
CA LEU A 789 -38.02 17.90 -9.77
C LEU A 789 -37.31 17.26 -8.57
N ALA A 790 -37.18 15.93 -8.54
CA ALA A 790 -36.50 15.21 -7.47
C ALA A 790 -35.00 15.57 -7.39
N LEU A 791 -34.30 15.65 -8.54
CA LEU A 791 -32.90 16.06 -8.61
C LEU A 791 -32.67 17.51 -8.14
N GLY A 792 -33.65 18.40 -8.35
CA GLY A 792 -33.58 19.80 -7.93
C GLY A 792 -33.91 20.04 -6.45
N ALA A 793 -34.74 19.20 -5.84
CA ALA A 793 -35.25 19.42 -4.48
C ALA A 793 -34.43 18.75 -3.36
N ILE A 794 -33.62 17.73 -3.68
CA ILE A 794 -32.75 17.06 -2.71
C ILE A 794 -31.42 17.83 -2.64
N ASP A 795 -30.99 18.16 -1.42
CA ASP A 795 -29.65 18.73 -1.22
C ASP A 795 -28.58 17.63 -1.28
N LEU A 796 -28.19 17.28 -2.50
CA LEU A 796 -27.19 16.24 -2.76
C LEU A 796 -25.79 16.62 -2.23
N LEU A 797 -25.48 17.92 -2.06
CA LEU A 797 -24.17 18.34 -1.56
C LEU A 797 -24.10 18.17 -0.04
N GLU A 798 -25.12 18.63 0.68
CA GLU A 798 -25.25 18.37 2.12
C GLU A 798 -25.26 16.87 2.39
N LEU A 799 -26.00 16.11 1.58
CA LEU A 799 -26.05 14.66 1.67
C LEU A 799 -24.69 14.00 1.45
N HIS A 800 -23.93 14.45 0.45
CA HIS A 800 -22.59 13.95 0.19
C HIS A 800 -21.66 14.23 1.37
N ASP A 801 -21.73 15.43 1.97
CA ASP A 801 -20.98 15.78 3.18
C ASP A 801 -21.40 14.91 4.38
N GLU A 802 -22.69 14.63 4.56
CA GLU A 802 -23.18 13.73 5.60
C GLU A 802 -22.69 12.29 5.42
N LEU A 803 -22.77 11.77 4.20
CA LEU A 803 -22.32 10.42 3.85
C LEU A 803 -20.80 10.27 4.00
N ASN A 804 -20.03 11.35 3.80
CA ASN A 804 -18.57 11.37 3.98
C ASN A 804 -18.13 11.47 5.43
N LYS A 805 -19.01 11.84 6.37
CA LYS A 805 -18.68 11.83 7.80
C LYS A 805 -18.51 10.38 8.26
N SER A 806 -17.43 10.11 9.00
CA SER A 806 -17.23 8.81 9.65
C SER A 806 -18.42 8.51 10.58
N SER A 807 -18.72 7.22 10.80
CA SER A 807 -19.72 6.83 11.81
C SER A 807 -19.40 7.41 13.19
N ASP A 808 -18.11 7.68 13.41
CA ASP A 808 -17.56 8.01 14.71
C ASP A 808 -17.43 9.53 14.89
N HIS A 809 -17.83 10.36 13.91
CA HIS A 809 -17.61 11.81 13.95
C HIS A 809 -18.13 12.47 15.24
N VAL A 810 -19.24 11.97 15.79
CA VAL A 810 -19.84 12.51 17.02
C VAL A 810 -19.08 12.00 18.25
N GLU A 811 -18.69 10.72 18.24
CA GLU A 811 -17.91 10.03 19.27
C GLU A 811 -16.44 10.51 19.33
N GLU A 812 -15.89 11.03 18.24
CA GLU A 812 -14.50 11.49 18.14
C GLU A 812 -14.31 12.98 18.49
N SER A 813 -15.36 13.69 18.90
CA SER A 813 -15.21 15.09 19.30
C SER A 813 -14.45 15.21 20.64
N PRO A 814 -13.58 16.24 20.82
CA PRO A 814 -12.92 16.46 22.10
C PRO A 814 -13.89 16.65 23.27
N GLN A 815 -15.10 17.15 22.99
CA GLN A 815 -16.16 17.26 23.99
C GLN A 815 -16.68 15.87 24.42
N SER A 816 -16.97 14.97 23.48
CA SER A 816 -17.40 13.60 23.77
C SER A 816 -16.35 12.89 24.62
N LEU A 817 -15.09 12.97 24.21
CA LEU A 817 -13.97 12.36 24.95
C LEU A 817 -13.90 12.82 26.42
N LEU A 818 -14.04 14.13 26.68
CA LEU A 818 -14.03 14.65 28.06
C LEU A 818 -15.26 14.18 28.85
N GLN A 819 -16.43 14.08 28.21
CA GLN A 819 -17.64 13.58 28.84
C GLN A 819 -17.54 12.08 29.16
N ASP A 820 -16.98 11.28 28.27
CA ASP A 820 -16.78 9.84 28.45
C ASP A 820 -15.82 9.56 29.61
N ILE A 821 -14.71 10.31 29.68
CA ILE A 821 -13.76 10.21 30.80
C ILE A 821 -14.47 10.53 32.13
N LEU A 822 -15.28 11.60 32.18
CA LEU A 822 -16.03 11.96 33.39
C LEU A 822 -17.12 10.94 33.76
N ALA A 823 -17.79 10.35 32.77
CA ALA A 823 -18.80 9.31 32.99
C ALA A 823 -18.19 8.03 33.57
N THR A 824 -16.97 7.69 33.16
CA THR A 824 -16.23 6.52 33.66
C THR A 824 -15.80 6.69 35.13
N VAL A 825 -15.58 7.94 35.56
CA VAL A 825 -15.14 8.31 36.91
C VAL A 825 -16.31 8.35 37.92
N GLY A 826 -17.56 8.45 37.44
CA GLY A 826 -18.76 8.59 38.26
C GLY A 826 -19.53 7.30 38.57
N THR A 827 -19.14 6.14 38.03
CA THR A 827 -19.96 4.92 37.99
C THR A 827 -19.48 3.79 38.93
N ILE A 828 -19.17 4.11 40.20
CA ILE A 828 -18.81 3.09 41.22
C ILE A 828 -19.95 2.80 42.22
N GLU A 829 -21.06 3.53 42.20
CA GLU A 829 -22.26 3.15 42.96
C GLU A 829 -23.35 2.62 42.01
N ASP A 830 -23.68 1.34 42.16
CA ASP A 830 -24.81 0.59 41.55
C ASP A 830 -24.73 0.20 40.06
N ASN A 831 -23.78 -0.67 39.68
CA ASN A 831 -23.96 -1.56 38.51
C ASN A 831 -23.45 -2.98 38.79
N GLU A 832 -24.07 -3.66 39.77
CA GLU A 832 -24.04 -5.13 39.88
C GLU A 832 -25.12 -5.81 38.99
N VAL A 833 -25.78 -5.08 38.09
CA VAL A 833 -26.82 -5.65 37.23
C VAL A 833 -26.73 -5.07 35.82
N ASP A 834 -25.95 -5.72 34.95
CA ASP A 834 -26.41 -6.27 33.67
C ASP A 834 -25.22 -6.61 32.76
N CYS A 835 -25.11 -7.89 32.41
CA CYS A 835 -24.83 -8.41 31.05
C CYS A 835 -24.69 -9.95 31.13
N TYR A 836 -25.84 -10.62 31.07
CA TYR A 836 -25.99 -11.94 30.43
C TYR A 836 -26.97 -11.79 29.27
#